data_AF-A0A287BGY6-F1
#
_entry.id   AF-A0A287BGY6-F1
#
_cell.length_a   1.000
_cell.length_b   1.000
_cell.length_c   1.000
_cell.angle_alpha   90.00
_cell.angle_beta   90.00
_cell.angle_gamma   90.00
#
_symmetry.space_group_name_H-M   'P 1'
#
loop_
_entity.id
_entity.type
_entity.pdbx_description
1 polymer ?
#
loop_
_entity_poly.entity_id
_entity_poly.type
_entity_poly.pdbx_seq_one_letter_code
_entity_poly.pdbx_strand_id
1 'polypeptide(L)'
;MVQLCGLLTCQEEPVPLKSISVTLSICEFVAGVSVTLNYENEEKVPLEVFFVFPMDEDSAVYSFEAMVDGKKIQAELQEKMKAHSNYENAISQGQQAFLLEEDKCSRDVFCCNVGNLPPGSKAALTLKYVQELPLEADGALRYVLPAILNPRYQLSGGPEDSCLKMKAPVVPLEDLPYTISLVATISSQHSIERIQSNCILSPTEYLDDKKTSARVSLADGHKFDRDVELLIYYSDVHTPSVALEMGKPMQKPDSLMGDTAAMVSFYPDIPEAEPVTCGEFVFLMDRSGSMQGPMSKQDKSQSRIDAAKETLTLLLKSLPIGCYFNVYGFGSSYEAFFPNSVQYTQQTMEEALRRVKLMRADLGGTEILIPLQFIYRGPSIPGHPLQLFVFTDGEVTDTFSVIREVRSNRERHRCFSFGIGEGASTSLIKGIARVSRGTSEFIIGKERMQAKALRALKRSLQPVVEDVSLSCDLPQGLSAKMLSPEQTVIFRGQRLIVYAQLTGTMPSAEATGEVCLKYTLQGKSFENKVTFSLQPKHDDNFTIHRLAAKSFLQTKDMGFRETSAGDKKEVLEVSIESGVISSHTAYIAINKDLNKPVQGPLARRDIPTPFLLSTTAMTPWKRACRLDRSHALGHRQKKKGLSLKETSPELERAHSSNKRTNLETHHPVFGENYLVQLISLQKADGSWDLCEGLAIVLGVKLRDIRDAFTIKNADLTSWATALAVLWLHANGQDLKCEWELLERKAVAWIHNHAGSVRHLLVKNAIAFLKSPVDPSVFAL
;
A
#
# COMPACT_ATOMS: atom_id res chain seq x y z
N MET A 1 -5.58 -49.35 -13.44
CA MET A 1 -5.94 -48.01 -12.95
C MET A 1 -4.61 -47.32 -12.67
N VAL A 2 -4.14 -46.50 -13.60
CA VAL A 2 -2.81 -45.88 -13.49
C VAL A 2 -2.91 -44.77 -12.46
N GLN A 3 -2.15 -44.90 -11.38
CA GLN A 3 -2.00 -43.86 -10.36
C GLN A 3 -1.40 -42.63 -11.04
N LEU A 4 -2.21 -41.58 -11.23
CA LEU A 4 -1.71 -40.27 -11.64
C LEU A 4 -0.80 -39.77 -10.51
N CYS A 5 0.49 -39.67 -10.79
CA CYS A 5 1.50 -39.15 -9.87
C CYS A 5 1.81 -37.72 -10.32
N GLY A 6 1.42 -36.72 -9.53
CA GLY A 6 1.60 -35.28 -9.85
C GLY A 6 0.48 -34.42 -9.27
N LEU A 7 0.78 -33.14 -8.96
CA LEU A 7 -0.18 -32.19 -8.36
C LEU A 7 -1.18 -31.69 -9.41
N LEU A 8 -2.47 -31.80 -9.10
CA LEU A 8 -3.59 -31.47 -9.99
C LEU A 8 -4.38 -30.25 -9.48
N THR A 9 -5.02 -29.47 -10.36
CA THR A 9 -5.97 -28.41 -9.98
C THR A 9 -7.20 -29.00 -9.25
N CYS A 10 -8.10 -28.15 -8.73
CA CYS A 10 -9.39 -28.59 -8.18
C CYS A 10 -10.27 -29.39 -9.16
N GLN A 11 -9.92 -29.42 -10.45
CA GLN A 11 -10.58 -30.18 -11.51
C GLN A 11 -9.75 -31.39 -11.97
N GLU A 12 -8.72 -31.78 -11.21
CA GLU A 12 -7.83 -32.89 -11.50
C GLU A 12 -6.95 -32.72 -12.76
N GLU A 13 -6.64 -31.48 -13.16
CA GLU A 13 -5.75 -31.19 -14.30
C GLU A 13 -4.29 -30.93 -13.84
N PRO A 14 -3.25 -31.47 -14.51
CA PRO A 14 -1.85 -31.21 -14.16
C PRO A 14 -1.50 -29.72 -14.23
N VAL A 15 -0.67 -29.26 -13.30
CA VAL A 15 -0.24 -27.85 -13.28
C VAL A 15 1.15 -27.70 -13.90
N PRO A 16 1.29 -26.90 -14.98
CA PRO A 16 2.55 -26.76 -15.69
C PRO A 16 3.63 -26.00 -14.92
N LEU A 17 3.28 -24.99 -14.10
CA LEU A 17 4.26 -24.24 -13.31
C LEU A 17 4.79 -25.13 -12.16
N LYS A 18 6.12 -25.28 -12.07
CA LYS A 18 6.79 -26.15 -11.08
C LYS A 18 7.53 -25.36 -9.99
N SER A 19 8.16 -24.24 -10.34
CA SER A 19 8.87 -23.42 -9.35
C SER A 19 9.04 -21.97 -9.80
N ILE A 20 9.19 -21.09 -8.80
CA ILE A 20 9.53 -19.68 -8.93
C ILE A 20 10.88 -19.46 -8.24
N SER A 21 11.85 -18.95 -8.99
CA SER A 21 13.18 -18.62 -8.45
C SER A 21 13.42 -17.12 -8.52
N VAL A 22 13.67 -16.49 -7.38
CA VAL A 22 13.88 -15.05 -7.27
C VAL A 22 15.32 -14.77 -6.86
N THR A 23 16.02 -14.00 -7.70
CA THR A 23 17.32 -13.42 -7.36
C THR A 23 17.16 -11.92 -7.19
N LEU A 24 17.48 -11.45 -5.99
CA LEU A 24 17.36 -10.06 -5.58
C LEU A 24 18.76 -9.47 -5.37
N SER A 25 19.03 -8.33 -5.98
CA SER A 25 20.25 -7.54 -5.79
C SER A 25 19.85 -6.16 -5.30
N ILE A 26 20.13 -5.85 -4.04
CA ILE A 26 19.85 -4.54 -3.44
C ILE A 26 21.16 -3.75 -3.39
N CYS A 27 21.20 -2.64 -4.11
CA CYS A 27 22.30 -1.68 -4.05
C CYS A 27 21.76 -0.35 -3.51
N GLU A 28 22.18 0.02 -2.30
CA GLU A 28 21.62 1.16 -1.57
C GLU A 28 20.09 1.07 -1.45
N PHE A 29 19.36 1.87 -2.22
CA PHE A 29 17.90 2.02 -2.21
C PHE A 29 17.23 1.42 -3.45
N VAL A 30 17.99 0.71 -4.28
CA VAL A 30 17.54 0.17 -5.55
C VAL A 30 17.57 -1.35 -5.47
N ALA A 31 16.43 -1.98 -5.71
CA ALA A 31 16.32 -3.43 -5.86
C ALA A 31 16.28 -3.79 -7.34
N GLY A 32 17.30 -4.49 -7.83
CA GLY A 32 17.27 -5.23 -9.09
C GLY A 32 16.79 -6.66 -8.85
N VAL A 33 15.77 -7.10 -9.57
CA VAL A 33 15.14 -8.41 -9.36
C VAL A 33 15.08 -9.21 -10.65
N SER A 34 15.44 -10.48 -10.57
CA SER A 34 15.27 -11.47 -11.63
C SER A 34 14.37 -12.59 -11.13
N VAL A 35 13.22 -12.77 -11.76
CA VAL A 35 12.26 -13.83 -11.42
C VAL A 35 12.20 -14.83 -12.56
N THR A 36 12.49 -16.09 -12.26
CA THR A 36 12.42 -17.20 -13.21
C THR A 36 11.27 -18.14 -12.86
N LEU A 37 10.33 -18.29 -13.79
CA LEU A 37 9.17 -19.18 -13.73
C LEU A 37 9.48 -20.45 -14.54
N ASN A 38 9.53 -21.60 -13.87
CA ASN A 38 9.85 -22.87 -14.51
C ASN A 38 8.59 -23.69 -14.80
N TYR A 39 8.32 -23.94 -16.07
CA TYR A 39 7.18 -24.70 -16.57
C TYR A 39 7.61 -26.07 -17.12
N GLU A 40 6.77 -27.07 -16.94
CA GLU A 40 6.90 -28.41 -17.51
C GLU A 40 5.53 -28.94 -17.94
N ASN A 41 5.40 -29.29 -19.22
CA ASN A 41 4.19 -29.92 -19.73
C ASN A 41 4.27 -31.44 -19.56
N GLU A 42 3.60 -31.97 -18.54
CA GLU A 42 3.49 -33.42 -18.28
C GLU A 42 2.32 -34.07 -19.05
N GLU A 43 1.52 -33.29 -19.77
CA GLU A 43 0.39 -33.77 -20.54
C GLU A 43 0.81 -34.30 -21.92
N LYS A 44 -0.10 -35.05 -22.55
CA LYS A 44 0.09 -35.61 -23.90
C LYS A 44 -0.36 -34.65 -25.01
N VAL A 45 -0.79 -33.45 -24.66
CA VAL A 45 -1.28 -32.42 -25.57
C VAL A 45 -0.48 -31.12 -25.39
N PRO A 46 -0.33 -30.29 -26.43
CA PRO A 46 0.30 -28.99 -26.28
C PRO A 46 -0.54 -28.06 -25.39
N LEU A 47 0.13 -27.23 -24.59
CA LEU A 47 -0.52 -26.36 -23.63
C LEU A 47 -0.38 -24.88 -23.98
N GLU A 48 -1.45 -24.13 -23.75
CA GLU A 48 -1.44 -22.69 -23.55
C GLU A 48 -1.63 -22.40 -22.07
N VAL A 49 -0.61 -21.86 -21.42
CA VAL A 49 -0.60 -21.62 -19.98
C VAL A 49 -0.77 -20.13 -19.71
N PHE A 50 -1.64 -19.79 -18.77
CA PHE A 50 -1.90 -18.42 -18.36
C PHE A 50 -1.57 -18.25 -16.87
N PHE A 51 -0.70 -17.29 -16.53
CA PHE A 51 -0.33 -16.99 -15.15
C PHE A 51 -0.49 -15.51 -14.85
N VAL A 52 -1.19 -15.20 -13.76
CA VAL A 52 -1.36 -13.83 -13.24
C VAL A 52 -0.65 -13.74 -11.91
N PHE A 53 0.13 -12.68 -11.72
CA PHE A 53 0.85 -12.45 -10.49
C PHE A 53 0.90 -10.97 -10.13
N PRO A 54 0.94 -10.64 -8.82
CA PRO A 54 1.04 -9.28 -8.35
C PRO A 54 2.46 -8.73 -8.50
N MET A 55 2.57 -7.43 -8.68
CA MET A 55 3.82 -6.68 -8.59
C MET A 55 3.56 -5.31 -7.97
N ASP A 56 4.56 -4.73 -7.30
CA ASP A 56 4.43 -3.37 -6.81
C ASP A 56 4.35 -2.38 -7.98
N GLU A 57 3.45 -1.38 -7.92
CA GLU A 57 3.24 -0.42 -9.02
C GLU A 57 4.48 0.42 -9.36
N ASP A 58 5.44 0.53 -8.44
CA ASP A 58 6.71 1.25 -8.66
C ASP A 58 7.77 0.38 -9.35
N SER A 59 7.47 -0.89 -9.62
CA SER A 59 8.36 -1.79 -10.34
C SER A 59 8.45 -1.39 -11.82
N ALA A 60 9.68 -1.32 -12.34
CA ALA A 60 9.99 -1.08 -13.75
C ALA A 60 10.41 -2.41 -14.40
N VAL A 61 9.47 -3.15 -14.99
CA VAL A 61 9.77 -4.40 -15.73
C VAL A 61 10.43 -4.03 -17.06
N TYR A 62 11.69 -4.45 -17.25
CA TYR A 62 12.52 -3.99 -18.38
C TYR A 62 13.14 -5.11 -19.23
N SER A 63 12.87 -6.37 -18.89
CA SER A 63 13.36 -7.52 -19.64
C SER A 63 12.45 -8.73 -19.46
N PHE A 64 12.27 -9.46 -20.55
CA PHE A 64 11.62 -10.76 -20.57
C PHE A 64 12.34 -11.68 -21.54
N GLU A 65 12.60 -12.92 -21.14
CA GLU A 65 13.27 -13.92 -21.96
C GLU A 65 12.69 -15.30 -21.67
N ALA A 66 12.64 -16.12 -22.72
CA ALA A 66 12.21 -17.51 -22.64
C ALA A 66 13.39 -18.43 -22.94
N MET A 67 13.61 -19.42 -22.08
CA MET A 67 14.53 -20.51 -22.33
C MET A 67 13.75 -21.78 -22.61
N VAL A 68 13.90 -22.32 -23.82
CA VAL A 68 13.15 -23.47 -24.31
C VAL A 68 14.13 -24.39 -25.02
N ASP A 69 14.14 -25.68 -24.66
CA ASP A 69 15.03 -26.68 -25.27
C ASP A 69 16.52 -26.25 -25.31
N GLY A 70 16.99 -25.58 -24.25
CA GLY A 70 18.36 -25.08 -24.12
C GLY A 70 18.68 -23.82 -24.94
N LYS A 71 17.71 -23.26 -25.67
CA LYS A 71 17.86 -22.01 -26.42
C LYS A 71 17.24 -20.84 -25.69
N LYS A 72 17.95 -19.71 -25.67
CA LYS A 72 17.45 -18.44 -25.14
C LYS A 72 16.81 -17.61 -26.25
N ILE A 73 15.56 -17.21 -26.03
CA ILE A 73 14.77 -16.35 -26.90
C ILE A 73 14.55 -15.03 -26.17
N GLN A 74 15.13 -13.95 -26.67
CA GLN A 74 14.93 -12.62 -26.13
C GLN A 74 13.56 -12.09 -26.58
N ALA A 75 12.72 -11.64 -25.65
CA ALA A 75 11.47 -11.00 -26.01
C ALA A 75 11.70 -9.57 -26.50
N GLU A 76 10.91 -9.16 -27.48
CA GLU A 76 10.87 -7.79 -27.99
C GLU A 76 9.71 -7.04 -27.32
N LEU A 77 9.97 -5.83 -26.84
CA LEU A 77 8.91 -4.94 -26.38
C LEU A 77 8.26 -4.27 -27.59
N GLN A 78 6.94 -4.41 -27.72
CA GLN A 78 6.18 -3.86 -28.84
C GLN A 78 4.93 -3.12 -28.33
N GLU A 79 4.28 -2.34 -29.20
CA GLU A 79 2.95 -1.80 -28.89
C GLU A 79 1.99 -2.96 -28.57
N LYS A 80 1.22 -2.83 -27.48
CA LYS A 80 0.43 -3.90 -26.87
C LYS A 80 -0.49 -4.62 -27.87
N MET A 81 -1.23 -3.87 -28.69
CA MET A 81 -2.10 -4.45 -29.73
C MET A 81 -1.34 -5.22 -30.81
N LYS A 82 -0.15 -4.73 -31.18
CA LYS A 82 0.73 -5.41 -32.15
C LYS A 82 1.31 -6.70 -31.56
N ALA A 83 1.74 -6.67 -30.30
CA ALA A 83 2.21 -7.84 -29.58
C ALA A 83 1.11 -8.92 -29.49
N HIS A 84 -0.13 -8.53 -29.17
CA HIS A 84 -1.28 -9.45 -29.12
C HIS A 84 -1.54 -10.10 -30.47
N SER A 85 -1.62 -9.30 -31.54
CA SER A 85 -1.83 -9.84 -32.90
C SER A 85 -0.70 -10.79 -33.31
N ASN A 86 0.55 -10.45 -33.00
CA ASN A 86 1.70 -11.31 -33.29
C ASN A 86 1.66 -12.61 -32.49
N TYR A 87 1.23 -12.56 -31.22
CA TYR A 87 1.06 -13.75 -30.37
C TYR A 87 -0.02 -14.66 -30.96
N GLU A 88 -1.22 -14.16 -31.23
CA GLU A 88 -2.32 -14.94 -31.81
C GLU A 88 -1.94 -15.58 -33.15
N ASN A 89 -1.26 -14.82 -34.01
CA ASN A 89 -0.75 -15.31 -35.28
C ASN A 89 0.25 -16.46 -35.06
N ALA A 90 1.20 -16.32 -34.14
CA ALA A 90 2.15 -17.38 -33.80
C ALA A 90 1.44 -18.62 -33.25
N ILE A 91 0.45 -18.46 -32.37
CA ILE A 91 -0.33 -19.58 -31.83
C ILE A 91 -1.06 -20.33 -32.93
N SER A 92 -1.74 -19.61 -33.83
CA SER A 92 -2.48 -20.21 -34.95
C SER A 92 -1.59 -20.95 -35.95
N GLN A 93 -0.32 -20.55 -36.06
CA GLN A 93 0.69 -21.20 -36.90
C GLN A 93 1.38 -22.39 -36.19
N GLY A 94 1.00 -22.71 -34.95
CA GLY A 94 1.62 -23.77 -34.15
C GLY A 94 3.03 -23.40 -33.66
N GLN A 95 3.40 -22.12 -33.62
CA GLN A 95 4.68 -21.66 -33.08
C GLN A 95 4.58 -21.48 -31.57
N GLN A 96 5.67 -21.75 -30.85
CA GLN A 96 5.77 -21.36 -29.45
C GLN A 96 5.88 -19.84 -29.34
N ALA A 97 5.04 -19.24 -28.51
CA ALA A 97 5.06 -17.81 -28.26
C ALA A 97 4.86 -17.53 -26.77
N PHE A 98 5.46 -16.45 -26.31
CA PHE A 98 5.40 -16.01 -24.91
C PHE A 98 5.02 -14.53 -24.88
N LEU A 99 4.08 -14.17 -24.03
CA LEU A 99 3.58 -12.80 -23.87
C LEU A 99 3.69 -12.41 -22.40
N LEU A 100 4.18 -11.20 -22.12
CA LEU A 100 4.17 -10.59 -20.79
C LEU A 100 3.65 -9.16 -20.88
N GLU A 101 2.67 -8.83 -20.05
CA GLU A 101 2.07 -7.50 -20.00
C GLU A 101 1.48 -7.14 -18.64
N GLU A 102 1.29 -5.83 -18.41
CA GLU A 102 0.47 -5.31 -17.32
C GLU A 102 -1.03 -5.33 -17.68
N ASP A 103 -1.88 -5.52 -16.66
CA ASP A 103 -3.33 -5.45 -16.78
C ASP A 103 -3.79 -4.05 -17.26
N LYS A 104 -4.86 -4.01 -18.04
CA LYS A 104 -5.37 -2.75 -18.61
C LYS A 104 -6.04 -1.83 -17.58
N CYS A 105 -6.44 -2.37 -16.42
CA CYS A 105 -7.18 -1.68 -15.37
C CYS A 105 -6.34 -1.44 -14.10
N SER A 106 -5.15 -2.05 -13.99
CA SER A 106 -4.25 -1.87 -12.85
C SER A 106 -2.77 -2.08 -13.20
N ARG A 107 -1.87 -1.32 -12.56
CA ARG A 107 -0.40 -1.44 -12.74
C ARG A 107 0.27 -2.50 -11.90
N ASP A 108 -0.45 -3.03 -10.92
CA ASP A 108 0.07 -3.97 -9.93
C ASP A 108 -0.26 -5.43 -10.23
N VAL A 109 -0.77 -5.70 -11.45
CA VAL A 109 -1.16 -7.02 -11.93
C VAL A 109 -0.49 -7.27 -13.27
N PHE A 110 0.26 -8.37 -13.35
CA PHE A 110 0.92 -8.82 -14.56
C PHE A 110 0.37 -10.15 -15.02
N CYS A 111 0.35 -10.33 -16.34
CA CYS A 111 -0.18 -11.49 -17.02
C CYS A 111 0.93 -12.06 -17.91
N CYS A 112 1.16 -13.37 -17.80
CA CYS A 112 2.12 -14.08 -18.61
C CYS A 112 1.44 -15.25 -19.31
N ASN A 113 1.58 -15.31 -20.64
CA ASN A 113 1.06 -16.39 -21.46
C ASN A 113 2.20 -17.22 -22.02
N VAL A 114 2.06 -18.54 -21.95
CA VAL A 114 2.97 -19.53 -22.53
C VAL A 114 2.20 -20.34 -23.55
N GLY A 115 2.35 -20.00 -24.82
CA GLY A 115 1.59 -20.63 -25.89
C GLY A 115 2.33 -21.78 -26.56
N ASN A 116 1.57 -22.81 -26.94
CA ASN A 116 2.04 -23.99 -27.67
C ASN A 116 3.21 -24.74 -26.98
N LEU A 117 3.21 -24.86 -25.65
CA LEU A 117 4.21 -25.66 -24.93
C LEU A 117 4.03 -27.16 -25.26
N PRO A 118 4.97 -27.83 -25.96
CA PRO A 118 4.77 -29.19 -26.43
C PRO A 118 4.74 -30.23 -25.29
N PRO A 119 4.13 -31.41 -25.51
CA PRO A 119 4.16 -32.53 -24.58
C PRO A 119 5.59 -32.89 -24.14
N GLY A 120 5.83 -32.99 -22.84
CA GLY A 120 7.13 -33.34 -22.24
C GLY A 120 8.18 -32.22 -22.27
N SER A 121 7.88 -31.06 -22.87
CA SER A 121 8.82 -29.94 -22.94
C SER A 121 8.84 -29.11 -21.66
N LYS A 122 9.99 -28.46 -21.43
CA LYS A 122 10.20 -27.51 -20.33
C LYS A 122 10.45 -26.12 -20.88
N ALA A 123 9.98 -25.11 -20.17
CA ALA A 123 10.25 -23.71 -20.47
C ALA A 123 10.59 -22.96 -19.18
N ALA A 124 11.65 -22.16 -19.21
CA ALA A 124 11.99 -21.25 -18.12
C ALA A 124 11.82 -19.81 -18.60
N LEU A 125 10.90 -19.08 -18.00
CA LEU A 125 10.64 -17.68 -18.33
C LEU A 125 11.29 -16.79 -17.30
N THR A 126 12.18 -15.90 -17.72
CA THR A 126 12.85 -14.96 -16.82
C THR A 126 12.37 -13.55 -17.14
N LEU A 127 11.81 -12.88 -16.13
CA LEU A 127 11.51 -11.45 -16.18
C LEU A 127 12.43 -10.70 -15.22
N LYS A 128 12.86 -9.51 -15.62
CA LYS A 128 13.67 -8.63 -14.77
C LYS A 128 12.98 -7.31 -14.56
N TYR A 129 13.04 -6.83 -13.32
CA TYR A 129 12.54 -5.51 -12.96
C TYR A 129 13.47 -4.82 -11.98
N VAL A 130 13.31 -3.50 -11.88
CA VAL A 130 13.98 -2.69 -10.87
C VAL A 130 12.94 -1.90 -10.08
N GLN A 131 13.18 -1.66 -8.80
CA GLN A 131 12.29 -0.94 -7.91
C GLN A 131 13.07 -0.03 -6.95
N GLU A 132 12.51 1.15 -6.68
CA GLU A 132 12.93 2.03 -5.60
C GLU A 132 12.37 1.52 -4.26
N LEU A 133 13.24 1.40 -3.25
CA LEU A 133 12.86 0.88 -1.94
C LEU A 133 12.48 2.01 -0.98
N PRO A 134 11.26 1.97 -0.40
CA PRO A 134 10.84 2.97 0.58
C PRO A 134 11.58 2.81 1.90
N LEU A 135 11.69 3.93 2.62
CA LEU A 135 12.27 3.99 3.96
C LEU A 135 11.16 4.10 5.01
N GLU A 136 11.15 3.17 5.96
CA GLU A 136 10.27 3.19 7.11
C GLU A 136 10.72 4.25 8.14
N ALA A 137 9.80 4.63 9.03
CA ALA A 137 10.07 5.70 10.00
C ALA A 137 11.14 5.34 11.05
N ASP A 138 11.43 4.05 11.24
CA ASP A 138 12.51 3.55 12.11
C ASP A 138 13.84 3.40 11.36
N GLY A 139 13.93 3.85 10.10
CA GLY A 139 15.12 3.76 9.27
C GLY A 139 15.26 2.45 8.50
N ALA A 140 14.26 1.55 8.53
CA ALA A 140 14.30 0.32 7.75
C ALA A 140 14.09 0.58 6.26
N LEU A 141 15.01 0.11 5.43
CA LEU A 141 14.75 -0.03 4.01
C LEU A 141 13.89 -1.27 3.77
N ARG A 142 12.74 -1.09 3.12
CA ARG A 142 11.75 -2.16 2.98
C ARG A 142 11.67 -2.66 1.55
N TYR A 143 11.89 -3.95 1.36
CA TYR A 143 11.54 -4.68 0.13
C TYR A 143 10.40 -5.65 0.42
N VAL A 144 9.42 -5.69 -0.48
CA VAL A 144 8.32 -6.66 -0.44
C VAL A 144 8.28 -7.36 -1.78
N LEU A 145 8.35 -8.70 -1.76
CA LEU A 145 8.00 -9.54 -2.89
C LEU A 145 6.52 -9.95 -2.74
N PRO A 146 5.61 -9.43 -3.58
CA PRO A 146 4.21 -9.81 -3.54
C PRO A 146 4.05 -11.28 -3.91
N ALA A 147 3.41 -12.04 -3.02
CA ALA A 147 3.07 -13.45 -3.21
C ALA A 147 1.56 -13.66 -3.26
N ILE A 148 0.79 -12.69 -2.75
CA ILE A 148 -0.68 -12.76 -2.65
C ILE A 148 -1.32 -11.75 -3.58
N LEU A 149 -2.24 -12.25 -4.42
CA LEU A 149 -3.12 -11.42 -5.23
C LEU A 149 -4.56 -11.65 -4.76
N ASN A 150 -5.15 -10.66 -4.08
CA ASN A 150 -6.57 -10.71 -3.76
C ASN A 150 -7.40 -10.57 -5.04
N PRO A 151 -8.49 -11.34 -5.21
CA PRO A 151 -9.44 -11.11 -6.28
C PRO A 151 -9.93 -9.65 -6.23
N ARG A 152 -9.91 -8.93 -7.35
CA ARG A 152 -10.49 -7.59 -7.41
C ARG A 152 -12.01 -7.71 -7.59
N TYR A 153 -12.79 -6.95 -6.82
CA TYR A 153 -14.25 -6.94 -6.87
C TYR A 153 -14.74 -6.46 -8.24
N GLN A 154 -15.53 -7.30 -8.92
CA GLN A 154 -16.07 -7.02 -10.24
C GLN A 154 -17.54 -6.61 -10.15
N LEU A 155 -17.87 -5.44 -10.71
CA LEU A 155 -19.23 -5.12 -11.09
C LEU A 155 -19.73 -6.08 -12.17
N SER A 156 -20.97 -6.54 -12.05
CA SER A 156 -21.74 -7.03 -13.20
C SER A 156 -21.89 -5.88 -14.22
N GLY A 157 -20.99 -5.85 -15.20
CA GLY A 157 -20.86 -4.77 -16.19
C GLY A 157 -19.47 -4.12 -16.32
N GLY A 158 -18.45 -4.59 -15.58
CA GLY A 158 -17.08 -4.04 -15.65
C GLY A 158 -16.39 -4.24 -17.02
N PRO A 159 -15.27 -3.52 -17.30
CA PRO A 159 -14.52 -3.57 -18.56
C PRO A 159 -14.25 -4.99 -19.08
N GLU A 160 -14.65 -5.34 -20.30
CA GLU A 160 -14.44 -6.68 -20.92
C GLU A 160 -12.97 -7.14 -20.98
N ASP A 161 -12.00 -6.23 -20.83
CA ASP A 161 -10.60 -6.49 -21.19
C ASP A 161 -9.60 -6.67 -20.02
N SER A 162 -10.05 -6.86 -18.76
CA SER A 162 -9.12 -7.09 -17.65
C SER A 162 -8.70 -8.55 -17.54
N CYS A 163 -7.39 -8.81 -17.34
CA CYS A 163 -6.86 -10.13 -17.03
C CYS A 163 -7.52 -10.76 -15.79
N LEU A 164 -8.07 -9.93 -14.90
CA LEU A 164 -8.73 -10.33 -13.67
C LEU A 164 -10.09 -11.02 -13.90
N LYS A 165 -10.67 -10.93 -15.11
CA LYS A 165 -11.92 -11.62 -15.47
C LYS A 165 -11.75 -13.13 -15.66
N MET A 166 -10.53 -13.57 -15.94
CA MET A 166 -10.26 -14.99 -16.10
C MET A 166 -10.22 -15.63 -14.71
N LYS A 167 -11.09 -16.63 -14.50
CA LYS A 167 -11.23 -17.39 -13.27
C LYS A 167 -9.99 -18.27 -13.03
N ALA A 168 -8.84 -17.65 -12.80
CA ALA A 168 -7.65 -18.36 -12.36
C ALA A 168 -8.07 -19.23 -11.16
N PRO A 169 -7.82 -20.56 -11.18
CA PRO A 169 -8.29 -21.43 -10.14
C PRO A 169 -7.65 -21.04 -8.82
N VAL A 170 -8.48 -20.68 -7.86
CA VAL A 170 -8.07 -20.19 -6.56
C VAL A 170 -8.00 -21.41 -5.62
N VAL A 171 -6.80 -21.79 -5.15
CA VAL A 171 -6.57 -23.04 -4.37
C VAL A 171 -6.08 -22.77 -2.94
N PRO A 172 -6.33 -23.68 -1.98
CA PRO A 172 -5.68 -23.65 -0.67
C PRO A 172 -4.16 -23.73 -0.81
N LEU A 173 -3.44 -23.12 0.15
CA LEU A 173 -1.97 -23.07 0.15
C LEU A 173 -1.30 -24.45 0.15
N GLU A 174 -1.92 -25.42 0.80
CA GLU A 174 -1.42 -26.79 0.93
C GLU A 174 -1.48 -27.54 -0.41
N ASP A 175 -2.33 -27.08 -1.32
CA ASP A 175 -2.56 -27.65 -2.64
C ASP A 175 -1.78 -26.89 -3.73
N LEU A 176 -0.94 -25.92 -3.35
CA LEU A 176 -0.15 -25.19 -4.34
C LEU A 176 0.86 -26.12 -5.03
N PRO A 177 0.84 -26.15 -6.36
CA PRO A 177 1.59 -27.14 -7.15
C PRO A 177 3.03 -26.72 -7.47
N TYR A 178 3.50 -25.61 -6.92
CA TYR A 178 4.82 -25.04 -7.18
C TYR A 178 5.47 -24.48 -5.92
N THR A 179 6.80 -24.37 -5.95
CA THR A 179 7.60 -23.81 -4.85
C THR A 179 8.12 -22.43 -5.18
N ILE A 180 8.61 -21.72 -4.16
CA ILE A 180 9.35 -20.46 -4.30
C ILE A 180 10.70 -20.56 -3.59
N SER A 181 11.72 -20.01 -4.24
CA SER A 181 13.01 -19.74 -3.63
C SER A 181 13.37 -18.28 -3.84
N LEU A 182 14.03 -17.68 -2.85
CA LEU A 182 14.55 -16.32 -2.94
C LEU A 182 15.95 -16.27 -2.37
N VAL A 183 16.86 -15.65 -3.13
CA VAL A 183 18.22 -15.31 -2.70
C VAL A 183 18.39 -13.81 -2.88
N ALA A 184 18.79 -13.13 -1.81
CA ALA A 184 19.08 -11.70 -1.83
C ALA A 184 20.56 -11.45 -1.55
N THR A 185 21.18 -10.66 -2.42
CA THR A 185 22.49 -10.05 -2.22
C THR A 185 22.27 -8.57 -1.98
N ILE A 186 22.79 -8.04 -0.88
CA ILE A 186 22.63 -6.67 -0.45
C ILE A 186 24.02 -6.03 -0.41
N SER A 187 24.12 -4.80 -0.91
CA SER A 187 25.35 -4.00 -0.88
C SER A 187 25.02 -2.53 -0.58
N SER A 188 25.80 -1.91 0.28
CA SER A 188 25.70 -0.49 0.62
C SER A 188 27.08 0.11 0.89
N GLN A 189 27.20 1.43 0.76
CA GLN A 189 28.33 2.22 1.23
C GLN A 189 28.43 2.25 2.76
N HIS A 190 27.34 1.96 3.45
CA HIS A 190 27.24 1.93 4.90
C HIS A 190 27.19 0.48 5.41
N SER A 191 27.56 0.27 6.68
CA SER A 191 27.52 -1.05 7.30
C SER A 191 26.06 -1.53 7.41
N ILE A 192 25.83 -2.78 7.01
CA ILE A 192 24.54 -3.47 7.17
C ILE A 192 24.44 -3.97 8.61
N GLU A 193 23.69 -3.26 9.45
CA GLU A 193 23.56 -3.55 10.87
C GLU A 193 22.72 -4.79 11.13
N ARG A 194 21.59 -4.91 10.43
CA ARG A 194 20.67 -6.04 10.55
C ARG A 194 19.78 -6.19 9.31
N ILE A 195 19.37 -7.43 9.08
CA ILE A 195 18.36 -7.81 8.09
C ILE A 195 17.28 -8.59 8.82
N GLN A 196 16.03 -8.17 8.68
CA GLN A 196 14.87 -8.84 9.26
C GLN A 196 13.89 -9.24 8.16
N SER A 197 13.06 -10.24 8.46
CA SER A 197 11.99 -10.68 7.57
C SER A 197 10.80 -11.15 8.36
N ASN A 198 9.62 -11.04 7.76
CA ASN A 198 8.40 -11.68 8.23
C ASN A 198 8.38 -13.21 7.92
N CYS A 199 9.37 -13.69 7.18
CA CYS A 199 9.60 -15.09 6.82
C CYS A 199 10.87 -15.63 7.49
N ILE A 200 10.99 -16.95 7.55
CA ILE A 200 12.21 -17.59 8.07
C ILE A 200 13.30 -17.47 7.00
N LEU A 201 14.43 -16.87 7.39
CA LEU A 201 15.62 -16.76 6.54
C LEU A 201 16.69 -17.77 6.98
N SER A 202 17.56 -18.10 6.05
CA SER A 202 18.89 -18.64 6.35
C SER A 202 19.73 -17.63 7.14
N PRO A 203 20.77 -18.07 7.87
CA PRO A 203 21.70 -17.16 8.55
C PRO A 203 22.32 -16.15 7.57
N THR A 204 22.38 -14.89 7.97
CA THR A 204 23.01 -13.83 7.17
C THR A 204 24.50 -14.09 6.99
N GLU A 205 24.94 -14.20 5.74
CA GLU A 205 26.34 -14.34 5.35
C GLU A 205 26.88 -12.95 4.94
N TYR A 206 27.78 -12.38 5.74
CA TYR A 206 28.48 -11.14 5.35
C TYR A 206 29.62 -11.48 4.39
N LEU A 207 29.68 -10.79 3.25
CA LEU A 207 30.62 -11.07 2.17
C LEU A 207 31.93 -10.27 2.29
N ASP A 208 32.00 -9.34 3.25
CA ASP A 208 33.19 -8.55 3.55
C ASP A 208 33.29 -8.24 5.05
N ASP A 209 34.50 -7.89 5.51
CA ASP A 209 34.78 -7.58 6.92
C ASP A 209 34.11 -6.29 7.42
N LYS A 210 33.80 -5.37 6.50
CA LYS A 210 33.16 -4.07 6.79
C LYS A 210 31.64 -4.20 6.90
N LYS A 211 31.09 -5.38 6.64
CA LYS A 211 29.65 -5.66 6.55
C LYS A 211 28.92 -4.76 5.56
N THR A 212 29.61 -4.33 4.51
CA THR A 212 29.02 -3.51 3.43
C THR A 212 28.26 -4.36 2.42
N SER A 213 28.49 -5.68 2.42
CA SER A 213 27.77 -6.64 1.60
C SER A 213 27.34 -7.87 2.40
N ALA A 214 26.13 -8.32 2.14
CA ALA A 214 25.52 -9.48 2.79
C ALA A 214 24.69 -10.31 1.82
N ARG A 215 24.58 -11.61 2.09
CA ARG A 215 23.72 -12.55 1.40
C ARG A 215 22.77 -13.21 2.38
N VAL A 216 21.50 -13.25 2.02
CA VAL A 216 20.44 -13.98 2.74
C VAL A 216 19.61 -14.77 1.75
N SER A 217 19.03 -15.87 2.18
CA SER A 217 18.09 -16.65 1.37
C SER A 217 16.88 -17.03 2.20
N LEU A 218 15.73 -17.12 1.56
CA LEU A 218 14.52 -17.66 2.16
C LEU A 218 14.77 -19.13 2.54
N ALA A 219 14.41 -19.52 3.77
CA ALA A 219 14.57 -20.90 4.21
C ALA A 219 13.63 -21.84 3.44
N ASP A 220 14.04 -23.10 3.30
CA ASP A 220 13.24 -24.13 2.64
C ASP A 220 11.85 -24.28 3.28
N GLY A 221 10.84 -24.55 2.46
CA GLY A 221 9.48 -24.82 2.92
C GLY A 221 8.61 -23.59 3.15
N HIS A 222 9.01 -22.40 2.67
CA HIS A 222 8.11 -21.25 2.62
C HIS A 222 6.85 -21.59 1.81
N LYS A 223 5.70 -21.23 2.37
CA LYS A 223 4.39 -21.34 1.74
C LYS A 223 3.97 -19.94 1.31
N PHE A 224 3.27 -19.78 0.18
CA PHE A 224 2.75 -18.50 -0.32
C PHE A 224 1.62 -17.91 0.56
N ASP A 225 1.77 -18.03 1.88
CA ASP A 225 0.77 -17.69 2.88
C ASP A 225 0.82 -16.22 3.30
N ARG A 226 1.83 -15.48 2.83
CA ARG A 226 2.08 -14.05 3.03
C ARG A 226 3.01 -13.53 1.92
N ASP A 227 3.11 -12.21 1.80
CA ASP A 227 4.17 -11.56 1.01
C ASP A 227 5.53 -11.71 1.71
N VAL A 228 6.63 -11.86 0.95
CA VAL A 228 7.97 -11.96 1.55
C VAL A 228 8.52 -10.55 1.75
N GLU A 229 8.69 -10.15 3.01
CA GLU A 229 9.22 -8.85 3.39
C GLU A 229 10.66 -8.95 3.89
N LEU A 230 11.51 -8.03 3.45
CA LEU A 230 12.85 -7.81 3.98
C LEU A 230 12.95 -6.36 4.49
N LEU A 231 13.37 -6.21 5.76
CA LEU A 231 13.68 -4.95 6.40
C LEU A 231 15.18 -4.87 6.64
N ILE A 232 15.84 -3.90 6.01
CA ILE A 232 17.30 -3.78 5.99
C ILE A 232 17.70 -2.48 6.68
N TYR A 233 18.63 -2.54 7.62
CA TYR A 233 19.05 -1.38 8.40
C TYR A 233 20.52 -1.08 8.14
N TYR A 234 20.77 0.13 7.65
CA TYR A 234 22.10 0.67 7.43
C TYR A 234 22.46 1.62 8.56
N SER A 235 23.76 1.72 8.88
CA SER A 235 24.25 2.59 9.95
C SER A 235 24.01 4.10 9.71
N ASP A 236 23.90 4.52 8.44
CA ASP A 236 23.69 5.93 8.09
C ASP A 236 22.77 6.08 6.85
N VAL A 237 21.52 5.64 7.02
CA VAL A 237 20.53 5.59 5.92
C VAL A 237 20.02 6.97 5.48
N HIS A 238 20.21 8.00 6.31
CA HIS A 238 19.71 9.35 6.06
C HIS A 238 20.72 10.26 5.34
N THR A 239 21.94 9.79 5.11
CA THR A 239 22.93 10.55 4.35
C THR A 239 22.43 10.79 2.91
N PRO A 240 22.36 12.05 2.45
CA PRO A 240 21.94 12.35 1.09
C PRO A 240 23.04 11.95 0.10
N SER A 241 22.64 11.52 -1.09
CA SER A 241 23.58 10.95 -2.07
C SER A 241 23.12 11.17 -3.51
N VAL A 242 24.09 11.12 -4.43
CA VAL A 242 23.85 11.14 -5.88
C VAL A 242 24.53 9.94 -6.49
N ALA A 243 23.77 9.13 -7.22
CA ALA A 243 24.28 8.02 -8.01
C ALA A 243 24.19 8.36 -9.50
N LEU A 244 25.30 8.18 -10.22
CA LEU A 244 25.40 8.39 -11.66
C LEU A 244 25.56 7.05 -12.37
N GLU A 245 24.76 6.83 -13.39
CA GLU A 245 24.79 5.63 -14.22
C GLU A 245 25.15 6.01 -15.66
N MET A 246 26.10 5.27 -16.23
CA MET A 246 26.59 5.49 -17.58
C MET A 246 25.54 5.08 -18.60
N GLY A 247 25.29 5.94 -19.60
CA GLY A 247 24.40 5.65 -20.71
C GLY A 247 24.94 4.58 -21.66
N LYS A 248 24.04 4.03 -22.49
CA LYS A 248 24.37 3.02 -23.50
C LYS A 248 25.25 3.62 -24.61
N PRO A 249 26.41 3.00 -24.91
CA PRO A 249 27.23 3.42 -26.02
C PRO A 249 26.47 3.38 -27.36
N MET A 250 26.81 4.29 -28.28
CA MET A 250 26.31 4.32 -29.66
C MET A 250 24.79 4.52 -29.83
N GLN A 251 24.09 5.01 -28.81
CA GLN A 251 22.74 5.55 -28.98
C GLN A 251 22.75 6.97 -29.54
N LYS A 252 21.56 7.46 -29.94
CA LYS A 252 21.40 8.84 -30.41
C LYS A 252 21.74 9.82 -29.26
N PRO A 253 22.34 10.98 -29.56
CA PRO A 253 22.44 12.06 -28.58
C PRO A 253 21.05 12.47 -28.07
N ASP A 254 20.97 12.93 -26.82
CA ASP A 254 19.74 13.37 -26.12
C ASP A 254 18.69 12.27 -25.86
N SER A 255 19.04 11.00 -26.09
CA SER A 255 18.18 9.86 -25.78
C SER A 255 18.33 9.46 -24.32
N LEU A 256 17.20 9.13 -23.68
CA LEU A 256 17.12 8.77 -22.27
C LEU A 256 18.14 7.70 -21.91
N MET A 257 18.28 6.68 -22.76
CA MET A 257 19.15 5.54 -22.51
C MET A 257 20.61 5.75 -22.95
N GLY A 258 20.92 6.81 -23.70
CA GLY A 258 22.25 7.09 -24.24
C GLY A 258 23.06 8.06 -23.40
N ASP A 259 22.38 9.02 -22.76
CA ASP A 259 22.99 9.99 -21.86
C ASP A 259 23.22 9.42 -20.45
N THR A 260 23.90 10.16 -19.58
CA THR A 260 24.10 9.74 -18.19
C THR A 260 22.83 10.01 -17.38
N ALA A 261 22.33 9.01 -16.65
CA ALA A 261 21.25 9.21 -15.69
C ALA A 261 21.78 9.44 -14.28
N ALA A 262 21.11 10.33 -13.53
CA ALA A 262 21.40 10.66 -12.15
C ALA A 262 20.18 10.33 -11.28
N MET A 263 20.40 9.58 -10.20
CA MET A 263 19.45 9.42 -9.10
C MET A 263 19.95 10.25 -7.93
N VAL A 264 19.22 11.30 -7.58
CA VAL A 264 19.53 12.16 -6.44
C VAL A 264 18.59 11.81 -5.31
N SER A 265 19.15 11.61 -4.13
CA SER A 265 18.38 11.37 -2.93
C SER A 265 18.69 12.36 -1.83
N PHE A 266 17.64 13.03 -1.36
CA PHE A 266 17.65 13.93 -0.21
C PHE A 266 16.92 13.31 0.97
N TYR A 267 17.39 13.63 2.17
CA TYR A 267 16.63 13.50 3.41
C TYR A 267 16.60 14.88 4.07
N PRO A 268 15.70 15.78 3.64
CA PRO A 268 15.71 17.16 4.09
C PRO A 268 15.34 17.23 5.58
N ASP A 269 16.19 17.91 6.37
CA ASP A 269 15.93 18.18 7.78
C ASP A 269 14.91 19.32 7.93
N ILE A 270 13.63 18.99 7.74
CA ILE A 270 12.53 19.94 7.89
C ILE A 270 12.32 20.18 9.39
N PRO A 271 12.47 21.43 9.89
CA PRO A 271 12.31 21.73 11.29
C PRO A 271 10.86 21.54 11.73
N GLU A 272 10.68 21.31 13.02
CA GLU A 272 9.33 21.24 13.60
C GLU A 272 8.68 22.63 13.58
N ALA A 273 7.48 22.70 13.02
CA ALA A 273 6.71 23.92 12.90
C ALA A 273 5.34 23.77 13.58
N GLU A 274 4.75 24.90 13.98
CA GLU A 274 3.40 24.91 14.55
C GLU A 274 2.39 24.35 13.55
N PRO A 275 1.58 23.35 13.95
CA PRO A 275 0.63 22.71 13.04
C PRO A 275 -0.50 23.65 12.64
N VAL A 276 -1.00 23.48 11.43
CA VAL A 276 -2.20 24.20 10.97
C VAL A 276 -3.43 23.60 11.67
N THR A 277 -4.23 24.44 12.33
CA THR A 277 -5.43 23.99 13.07
C THR A 277 -6.69 23.95 12.20
N CYS A 278 -6.65 24.53 11.00
CA CYS A 278 -7.78 24.64 10.09
C CYS A 278 -7.69 23.61 8.96
N GLY A 279 -8.71 22.76 8.83
CA GLY A 279 -8.82 21.77 7.75
C GLY A 279 -10.20 21.13 7.70
N GLU A 280 -10.55 20.57 6.54
CA GLU A 280 -11.71 19.69 6.39
C GLU A 280 -11.22 18.24 6.30
N PHE A 281 -11.50 17.42 7.32
CA PHE A 281 -11.01 16.05 7.42
C PHE A 281 -12.10 15.05 7.05
N VAL A 282 -11.96 14.40 5.90
CA VAL A 282 -12.93 13.40 5.43
C VAL A 282 -12.31 12.02 5.49
N PHE A 283 -12.96 11.10 6.21
CA PHE A 283 -12.54 9.70 6.32
C PHE A 283 -13.43 8.83 5.46
N LEU A 284 -12.88 8.22 4.41
CA LEU A 284 -13.56 7.29 3.51
C LEU A 284 -13.16 5.86 3.89
N MET A 285 -14.10 5.14 4.50
CA MET A 285 -13.92 3.83 5.13
C MET A 285 -14.55 2.72 4.29
N ASP A 286 -13.75 1.77 3.86
CA ASP A 286 -14.25 0.57 3.20
C ASP A 286 -15.03 -0.31 4.17
N ARG A 287 -16.24 -0.69 3.75
CA ARG A 287 -17.17 -1.58 4.45
C ARG A 287 -17.64 -2.71 3.52
N SER A 288 -16.86 -3.01 2.49
CA SER A 288 -17.05 -4.18 1.63
C SER A 288 -16.95 -5.48 2.41
N GLY A 289 -17.47 -6.57 1.85
CA GLY A 289 -17.47 -7.88 2.52
C GLY A 289 -16.07 -8.42 2.84
N SER A 290 -15.05 -8.06 2.06
CA SER A 290 -13.65 -8.46 2.26
C SER A 290 -13.04 -7.89 3.55
N MET A 291 -13.54 -6.76 4.02
CA MET A 291 -13.15 -6.14 5.30
C MET A 291 -13.56 -6.95 6.54
N GLN A 292 -14.41 -7.99 6.39
CA GLN A 292 -14.67 -8.97 7.46
C GLN A 292 -13.49 -9.93 7.68
N GLY A 293 -12.55 -10.02 6.73
CA GLY A 293 -11.39 -10.88 6.81
C GLY A 293 -10.47 -10.53 7.99
N PRO A 294 -9.65 -11.48 8.46
CA PRO A 294 -8.65 -11.20 9.49
C PRO A 294 -7.53 -10.29 8.95
N MET A 295 -6.86 -9.56 9.85
CA MET A 295 -5.67 -8.76 9.52
C MET A 295 -4.48 -9.63 9.05
N SER A 296 -4.28 -10.79 9.67
CA SER A 296 -3.24 -11.76 9.31
C SER A 296 -3.75 -13.19 9.42
N LYS A 297 -3.17 -14.12 8.64
CA LYS A 297 -3.44 -15.55 8.78
C LYS A 297 -2.93 -16.13 10.11
N GLN A 298 -1.82 -15.58 10.62
CA GLN A 298 -1.21 -16.04 11.87
C GLN A 298 -1.99 -15.59 13.10
N ASP A 299 -2.64 -14.43 13.00
CA ASP A 299 -3.44 -13.85 14.07
C ASP A 299 -4.83 -13.46 13.54
N LYS A 300 -5.79 -14.33 13.83
CA LYS A 300 -7.21 -14.14 13.45
C LYS A 300 -8.01 -13.42 14.54
N SER A 301 -7.35 -12.83 15.54
CA SER A 301 -8.03 -12.19 16.67
C SER A 301 -8.74 -10.89 16.28
N GLN A 302 -8.25 -10.18 15.26
CA GLN A 302 -8.79 -8.90 14.81
C GLN A 302 -9.15 -8.90 13.32
N SER A 303 -10.37 -8.47 13.01
CA SER A 303 -10.82 -8.24 11.63
C SER A 303 -10.29 -6.93 11.06
N ARG A 304 -10.19 -6.81 9.73
CA ARG A 304 -9.77 -5.56 9.06
C ARG A 304 -10.70 -4.38 9.41
N ILE A 305 -12.01 -4.62 9.45
CA ILE A 305 -13.00 -3.60 9.82
C ILE A 305 -12.87 -3.17 11.28
N ASP A 306 -12.56 -4.09 12.21
CA ASP A 306 -12.35 -3.71 13.59
C ASP A 306 -11.10 -2.86 13.74
N ALA A 307 -9.96 -3.26 13.17
CA ALA A 307 -8.74 -2.45 13.16
C ALA A 307 -8.96 -1.04 12.57
N ALA A 308 -9.74 -0.94 11.50
CA ALA A 308 -10.13 0.33 10.88
C ALA A 308 -11.00 1.20 11.82
N LYS A 309 -11.94 0.62 12.56
CA LYS A 309 -12.78 1.32 13.55
C LYS A 309 -11.97 1.86 14.73
N GLU A 310 -11.02 1.07 15.23
CA GLU A 310 -10.13 1.49 16.31
C GLU A 310 -9.27 2.68 15.86
N THR A 311 -8.71 2.59 14.65
CA THR A 311 -7.92 3.66 14.04
C THR A 311 -8.75 4.92 13.81
N LEU A 312 -9.96 4.80 13.28
CA LEU A 312 -10.86 5.93 13.08
C LEU A 312 -11.24 6.60 14.40
N THR A 313 -11.48 5.82 15.45
CA THR A 313 -11.73 6.35 16.79
C THR A 313 -10.58 7.23 17.28
N LEU A 314 -9.35 6.74 17.10
CA LEU A 314 -8.14 7.48 17.47
C LEU A 314 -7.95 8.76 16.64
N LEU A 315 -8.19 8.68 15.33
CA LEU A 315 -8.11 9.84 14.43
C LEU A 315 -9.13 10.92 14.82
N LEU A 316 -10.38 10.54 15.06
CA LEU A 316 -11.44 11.47 15.49
C LEU A 316 -11.06 12.18 16.80
N LYS A 317 -10.52 11.45 17.79
CA LYS A 317 -10.04 12.05 19.05
C LYS A 317 -8.85 12.99 18.83
N SER A 318 -8.03 12.74 17.81
CA SER A 318 -6.80 13.48 17.52
C SER A 318 -7.00 14.71 16.62
N LEU A 319 -8.20 14.93 16.08
CA LEU A 319 -8.50 16.09 15.21
C LEU A 319 -8.29 17.43 15.93
N PRO A 320 -7.75 18.47 15.27
CA PRO A 320 -7.54 19.77 15.90
C PRO A 320 -8.87 20.49 16.19
N ILE A 321 -8.87 21.38 17.19
CA ILE A 321 -10.01 22.24 17.45
C ILE A 321 -10.13 23.31 16.36
N GLY A 322 -11.37 23.56 15.93
CA GLY A 322 -11.70 24.51 14.88
C GLY A 322 -11.84 23.89 13.49
N CYS A 323 -11.52 22.60 13.32
CA CYS A 323 -11.65 21.93 12.02
C CYS A 323 -13.09 21.50 11.70
N TYR A 324 -13.29 21.09 10.45
CA TYR A 324 -14.49 20.40 9.97
C TYR A 324 -14.16 18.94 9.69
N PHE A 325 -15.15 18.06 9.80
CA PHE A 325 -14.95 16.65 9.47
C PHE A 325 -16.22 15.95 8.99
N ASN A 326 -16.02 14.82 8.30
CA ASN A 326 -17.08 13.86 7.98
C ASN A 326 -16.50 12.44 7.84
N VAL A 327 -17.36 11.43 7.92
CA VAL A 327 -16.99 10.03 7.70
C VAL A 327 -17.94 9.46 6.67
N TYR A 328 -17.41 8.77 5.67
CA TYR A 328 -18.16 8.04 4.66
C TYR A 328 -17.80 6.57 4.75
N GLY A 329 -18.79 5.69 4.90
CA GLY A 329 -18.63 4.27 4.67
C GLY A 329 -18.96 3.95 3.22
N PHE A 330 -18.18 3.09 2.55
CA PHE A 330 -18.49 2.67 1.18
C PHE A 330 -18.40 1.16 0.99
N GLY A 331 -19.18 0.67 0.03
CA GLY A 331 -19.17 -0.67 -0.49
C GLY A 331 -19.82 -0.69 -1.88
N SER A 332 -20.85 -1.51 -2.13
CA SER A 332 -21.73 -1.35 -3.32
C SER A 332 -22.56 -0.06 -3.29
N SER A 333 -22.82 0.46 -2.09
CA SER A 333 -23.43 1.76 -1.84
C SER A 333 -22.54 2.55 -0.87
N TYR A 334 -22.86 3.81 -0.60
CA TYR A 334 -22.14 4.60 0.39
C TYR A 334 -23.10 5.24 1.39
N GLU A 335 -22.58 5.50 2.59
CA GLU A 335 -23.30 6.10 3.71
C GLU A 335 -22.45 7.22 4.31
N ALA A 336 -22.98 8.43 4.37
CA ALA A 336 -22.33 9.56 5.05
C ALA A 336 -22.75 9.65 6.52
N PHE A 337 -21.82 10.03 7.40
CA PHE A 337 -22.11 10.31 8.80
C PHE A 337 -22.90 11.61 8.96
N PHE A 338 -22.58 12.59 8.15
CA PHE A 338 -23.32 13.85 8.09
C PHE A 338 -23.61 14.20 6.62
N PRO A 339 -24.73 14.88 6.33
CA PRO A 339 -25.04 15.30 4.95
C PRO A 339 -23.96 16.20 4.33
N ASN A 340 -23.32 17.03 5.15
CA ASN A 340 -22.15 17.85 4.82
C ASN A 340 -21.16 17.76 5.97
N SER A 341 -19.90 18.11 5.73
CA SER A 341 -18.89 18.21 6.78
C SER A 341 -19.32 19.17 7.88
N VAL A 342 -19.18 18.75 9.13
CA VAL A 342 -19.62 19.49 10.33
C VAL A 342 -18.43 19.97 11.14
N GLN A 343 -18.61 21.05 11.90
CA GLN A 343 -17.58 21.52 12.81
C GLN A 343 -17.26 20.45 13.87
N TYR A 344 -15.98 20.30 14.19
CA TYR A 344 -15.52 19.39 15.23
C TYR A 344 -15.83 19.97 16.63
N THR A 345 -16.82 19.37 17.29
CA THR A 345 -17.32 19.75 18.63
C THR A 345 -17.51 18.49 19.47
N GLN A 346 -17.74 18.63 20.78
CA GLN A 346 -18.03 17.49 21.65
C GLN A 346 -19.23 16.67 21.13
N GLN A 347 -20.33 17.34 20.77
CA GLN A 347 -21.55 16.68 20.32
C GLN A 347 -21.36 15.95 18.99
N THR A 348 -20.73 16.60 18.00
CA THR A 348 -20.52 15.99 16.68
C THR A 348 -19.50 14.85 16.74
N MET A 349 -18.45 14.97 17.57
CA MET A 349 -17.49 13.90 17.83
C MET A 349 -18.16 12.69 18.50
N GLU A 350 -18.97 12.90 19.56
CA GLU A 350 -19.67 11.81 20.25
C GLU A 350 -20.63 11.06 19.34
N GLU A 351 -21.39 11.78 18.50
CA GLU A 351 -22.29 11.18 17.52
C GLU A 351 -21.51 10.35 16.48
N ALA A 352 -20.39 10.87 15.99
CA ALA A 352 -19.52 10.11 15.09
C ALA A 352 -19.00 8.83 15.77
N LEU A 353 -18.47 8.92 16.99
CA LEU A 353 -17.97 7.76 17.74
C LEU A 353 -19.05 6.71 18.00
N ARG A 354 -20.29 7.13 18.29
CA ARG A 354 -21.44 6.22 18.43
C ARG A 354 -21.68 5.43 17.14
N ARG A 355 -21.59 6.09 15.99
CA ARG A 355 -21.75 5.44 14.68
C ARG A 355 -20.57 4.56 14.30
N VAL A 356 -19.33 4.95 14.60
CA VAL A 356 -18.13 4.11 14.40
C VAL A 356 -18.26 2.78 15.14
N LYS A 357 -18.76 2.79 16.39
CA LYS A 357 -18.99 1.55 17.17
C LYS A 357 -19.96 0.58 16.48
N LEU A 358 -20.93 1.10 15.71
CA LEU A 358 -21.92 0.31 14.99
C LEU A 358 -21.46 -0.12 13.59
N MET A 359 -20.34 0.42 13.10
CA MET A 359 -19.83 0.14 11.76
C MET A 359 -19.51 -1.35 11.58
N ARG A 360 -19.90 -1.90 10.43
CA ARG A 360 -19.68 -3.28 10.01
C ARG A 360 -19.29 -3.31 8.53
N ALA A 361 -18.69 -4.41 8.11
CA ALA A 361 -18.35 -4.70 6.72
C ALA A 361 -19.56 -5.32 6.00
N ASP A 362 -20.62 -4.53 5.82
CA ASP A 362 -21.96 -4.96 5.38
C ASP A 362 -22.49 -4.19 4.16
N LEU A 363 -21.64 -3.41 3.49
CA LEU A 363 -22.04 -2.63 2.30
C LEU A 363 -21.82 -3.38 0.97
N GLY A 364 -21.37 -4.64 0.99
CA GLY A 364 -21.27 -5.47 -0.21
C GLY A 364 -19.93 -5.32 -0.95
N GLY A 365 -19.98 -4.79 -2.17
CA GLY A 365 -18.83 -4.60 -3.07
C GLY A 365 -17.91 -3.45 -2.68
N THR A 366 -17.10 -2.95 -3.63
CA THR A 366 -16.04 -1.95 -3.37
C THR A 366 -16.09 -0.77 -4.36
N GLU A 367 -17.21 -0.05 -4.40
CA GLU A 367 -17.47 1.08 -5.32
C GLU A 367 -16.97 2.42 -4.76
N ILE A 368 -15.67 2.68 -4.86
CA ILE A 368 -15.05 3.90 -4.32
C ILE A 368 -15.27 5.15 -5.19
N LEU A 369 -15.51 5.01 -6.50
CA LEU A 369 -15.58 6.15 -7.41
C LEU A 369 -16.78 7.07 -7.11
N ILE A 370 -17.95 6.49 -6.85
CA ILE A 370 -19.20 7.22 -6.58
C ILE A 370 -19.08 8.12 -5.34
N PRO A 371 -18.65 7.63 -4.15
CA PRO A 371 -18.48 8.49 -2.99
C PRO A 371 -17.41 9.58 -3.20
N LEU A 372 -16.33 9.31 -3.94
CA LEU A 372 -15.33 10.33 -4.28
C LEU A 372 -15.94 11.48 -5.10
N GLN A 373 -16.72 11.14 -6.14
CA GLN A 373 -17.43 12.14 -6.95
C GLN A 373 -18.41 12.97 -6.11
N PHE A 374 -19.09 12.34 -5.15
CA PHE A 374 -19.97 13.05 -4.23
C PHE A 374 -19.19 14.03 -3.34
N ILE A 375 -18.10 13.57 -2.72
CA ILE A 375 -17.22 14.39 -1.86
C ILE A 375 -16.70 15.62 -2.64
N TYR A 376 -16.18 15.43 -3.86
CA TYR A 376 -15.63 16.53 -4.65
C TYR A 376 -16.67 17.52 -5.19
N ARG A 377 -17.93 17.09 -5.37
CA ARG A 377 -19.03 17.99 -5.71
C ARG A 377 -19.52 18.82 -4.52
N GLY A 378 -19.17 18.42 -3.30
CA GLY A 378 -19.50 19.16 -2.08
C GLY A 378 -18.94 20.59 -2.09
N PRO A 379 -19.58 21.52 -1.36
CA PRO A 379 -19.08 22.88 -1.24
C PRO A 379 -17.75 22.92 -0.48
N SER A 380 -16.77 23.67 -1.01
CA SER A 380 -15.51 23.90 -0.28
C SER A 380 -15.74 24.84 0.90
N ILE A 381 -15.10 24.53 2.04
CA ILE A 381 -15.15 25.36 3.24
C ILE A 381 -14.00 26.38 3.19
N PRO A 382 -14.27 27.70 3.17
CA PRO A 382 -13.22 28.71 3.10
C PRO A 382 -12.18 28.56 4.21
N GLY A 383 -10.89 28.59 3.85
CA GLY A 383 -9.78 28.46 4.79
C GLY A 383 -9.55 27.04 5.35
N HIS A 384 -10.30 26.04 4.89
CA HIS A 384 -10.23 24.66 5.37
C HIS A 384 -9.98 23.71 4.20
N PRO A 385 -8.70 23.46 3.83
CA PRO A 385 -8.39 22.57 2.73
C PRO A 385 -8.82 21.12 3.04
N LEU A 386 -9.34 20.43 2.03
CA LEU A 386 -9.82 19.05 2.16
C LEU A 386 -8.64 18.07 2.34
N GLN A 387 -8.60 17.38 3.48
CA GLN A 387 -7.70 16.27 3.77
C GLN A 387 -8.54 14.98 3.73
N LEU A 388 -8.35 14.19 2.68
CA LEU A 388 -9.07 12.93 2.47
C LEU A 388 -8.23 11.76 2.99
N PHE A 389 -8.81 10.91 3.84
CA PHE A 389 -8.18 9.70 4.36
C PHE A 389 -8.95 8.48 3.85
N VAL A 390 -8.31 7.62 3.05
CA VAL A 390 -8.96 6.47 2.41
C VAL A 390 -8.43 5.17 3.02
N PHE A 391 -9.33 4.36 3.60
CA PHE A 391 -9.00 3.06 4.17
C PHE A 391 -9.68 1.97 3.38
N THR A 392 -8.93 1.08 2.73
CA THR A 392 -9.47 -0.01 1.90
C THR A 392 -8.49 -1.18 1.82
N ASP A 393 -9.01 -2.39 1.62
CA ASP A 393 -8.20 -3.56 1.28
C ASP A 393 -7.96 -3.69 -0.25
N GLY A 394 -8.39 -2.69 -1.02
CA GLY A 394 -7.93 -2.44 -2.38
C GLY A 394 -8.51 -3.38 -3.43
N GLU A 395 -9.63 -4.04 -3.18
CA GLU A 395 -10.31 -4.90 -4.15
C GLU A 395 -11.06 -4.11 -5.25
N VAL A 396 -10.52 -3.00 -5.76
CA VAL A 396 -11.14 -2.20 -6.83
C VAL A 396 -10.66 -2.67 -8.21
N THR A 397 -11.59 -2.90 -9.15
CA THR A 397 -11.23 -3.34 -10.51
C THR A 397 -10.69 -2.22 -11.40
N ASP A 398 -11.36 -1.07 -11.48
CA ASP A 398 -10.92 0.05 -12.35
C ASP A 398 -10.16 1.11 -11.55
N THR A 399 -8.87 0.86 -11.35
CA THR A 399 -8.02 1.77 -10.55
C THR A 399 -7.77 3.09 -11.27
N PHE A 400 -7.65 3.09 -12.60
CA PHE A 400 -7.32 4.28 -13.38
C PHE A 400 -8.44 5.32 -13.38
N SER A 401 -9.71 4.91 -13.49
CA SER A 401 -10.85 5.84 -13.35
C SER A 401 -10.85 6.56 -12.01
N VAL A 402 -10.52 5.84 -10.92
CA VAL A 402 -10.44 6.41 -9.57
C VAL A 402 -9.27 7.38 -9.46
N ILE A 403 -8.08 6.99 -9.93
CA ILE A 403 -6.89 7.86 -9.92
C ILE A 403 -7.15 9.13 -10.74
N ARG A 404 -7.85 9.04 -11.89
CA ARG A 404 -8.23 10.20 -12.70
C ARG A 404 -9.18 11.15 -11.97
N GLU A 405 -10.19 10.62 -11.28
CA GLU A 405 -11.13 11.43 -10.50
C GLU A 405 -10.39 12.22 -9.41
N VAL A 406 -9.48 11.56 -8.69
CA VAL A 406 -8.61 12.20 -7.70
C VAL A 406 -7.70 13.24 -8.35
N ARG A 407 -7.02 12.91 -9.46
CA ARG A 407 -6.14 13.84 -10.19
C ARG A 407 -6.88 15.09 -10.66
N SER A 408 -8.10 14.95 -11.16
CA SER A 408 -8.93 16.07 -11.65
C SER A 408 -9.27 17.08 -10.55
N ASN A 409 -9.24 16.66 -9.28
CA ASN A 409 -9.59 17.48 -8.12
C ASN A 409 -8.36 17.82 -7.24
N ARG A 410 -7.14 17.59 -7.72
CA ARG A 410 -5.88 17.69 -6.92
C ARG A 410 -5.59 19.07 -6.33
N GLU A 411 -6.13 20.15 -6.90
CA GLU A 411 -5.92 21.51 -6.37
C GLU A 411 -6.81 21.81 -5.15
N ARG A 412 -7.81 20.96 -4.87
CA ARG A 412 -8.76 21.15 -3.76
C ARG A 412 -8.46 20.29 -2.54
N HIS A 413 -7.66 19.24 -2.70
CA HIS A 413 -7.48 18.24 -1.65
C HIS A 413 -6.11 17.56 -1.67
N ARG A 414 -5.75 16.93 -0.55
CA ARG A 414 -4.70 15.92 -0.45
C ARG A 414 -5.29 14.59 0.02
N CYS A 415 -4.84 13.48 -0.53
CA CYS A 415 -5.32 12.14 -0.17
C CYS A 415 -4.25 11.31 0.53
N PHE A 416 -4.58 10.82 1.72
CA PHE A 416 -3.77 9.88 2.49
C PHE A 416 -4.45 8.51 2.43
N SER A 417 -3.78 7.54 1.82
CA SER A 417 -4.38 6.24 1.51
C SER A 417 -3.75 5.11 2.31
N PHE A 418 -4.57 4.15 2.74
CA PHE A 418 -4.18 3.03 3.59
C PHE A 418 -4.64 1.73 2.94
N GLY A 419 -3.68 0.92 2.50
CA GLY A 419 -3.92 -0.45 2.02
C GLY A 419 -3.95 -1.41 3.20
N ILE A 420 -5.12 -2.00 3.49
CA ILE A 420 -5.33 -2.86 4.65
C ILE A 420 -5.24 -4.34 4.25
N GLY A 421 -4.31 -5.06 4.87
CA GLY A 421 -4.10 -6.49 4.65
C GLY A 421 -3.19 -6.79 3.46
N GLU A 422 -2.75 -8.05 3.41
CA GLU A 422 -1.94 -8.60 2.31
C GLU A 422 -2.75 -8.58 1.00
N GLY A 423 -2.11 -8.28 -0.13
CA GLY A 423 -2.74 -8.21 -1.46
C GLY A 423 -3.52 -6.91 -1.77
N ALA A 424 -3.48 -5.91 -0.89
CA ALA A 424 -4.06 -4.59 -1.17
C ALA A 424 -3.44 -3.95 -2.43
N SER A 425 -4.27 -3.30 -3.25
CA SER A 425 -3.81 -2.76 -4.53
C SER A 425 -2.78 -1.65 -4.36
N THR A 426 -1.53 -1.91 -4.73
CA THR A 426 -0.51 -0.86 -4.78
C THR A 426 -0.84 0.17 -5.85
N SER A 427 -1.41 -0.24 -6.99
CA SER A 427 -1.83 0.68 -8.07
C SER A 427 -2.83 1.72 -7.56
N LEU A 428 -3.89 1.29 -6.87
CA LEU A 428 -4.88 2.20 -6.31
C LEU A 428 -4.30 3.05 -5.18
N ILE A 429 -3.72 2.40 -4.16
CA ILE A 429 -3.33 3.05 -2.90
C ILE A 429 -2.22 4.07 -3.15
N LYS A 430 -1.13 3.69 -3.82
CA LYS A 430 -0.06 4.62 -4.16
C LYS A 430 -0.49 5.62 -5.23
N GLY A 431 -1.29 5.18 -6.21
CA GLY A 431 -1.79 6.02 -7.30
C GLY A 431 -2.60 7.24 -6.83
N ILE A 432 -3.59 7.07 -5.94
CA ILE A 432 -4.41 8.18 -5.44
C ILE A 432 -3.62 9.13 -4.53
N ALA A 433 -2.68 8.61 -3.74
CA ALA A 433 -1.80 9.45 -2.91
C ALA A 433 -0.86 10.30 -3.79
N ARG A 434 -0.23 9.68 -4.80
CA ARG A 434 0.72 10.35 -5.71
C ARG A 434 0.06 11.50 -6.47
N VAL A 435 -1.10 11.29 -7.09
CA VAL A 435 -1.75 12.33 -7.91
C VAL A 435 -2.37 13.47 -7.09
N SER A 436 -2.58 13.26 -5.78
CA SER A 436 -3.08 14.26 -4.83
C SER A 436 -2.00 14.85 -3.92
N ARG A 437 -0.72 14.49 -4.12
CA ARG A 437 0.42 14.95 -3.31
C ARG A 437 0.28 14.61 -1.81
N GLY A 438 -0.34 13.47 -1.50
CA GLY A 438 -0.40 12.92 -0.14
C GLY A 438 0.57 11.75 0.05
N THR A 439 0.29 10.88 1.03
CA THR A 439 1.13 9.69 1.30
C THR A 439 0.29 8.42 1.34
N SER A 440 0.90 7.31 0.96
CA SER A 440 0.31 5.98 1.08
C SER A 440 1.03 5.17 2.16
N GLU A 441 0.28 4.33 2.86
CA GLU A 441 0.82 3.40 3.86
C GLU A 441 0.12 2.05 3.67
N PHE A 442 0.86 0.95 3.81
CA PHE A 442 0.30 -0.40 3.82
C PHE A 442 0.30 -0.94 5.24
N ILE A 443 -0.73 -1.70 5.61
CA ILE A 443 -0.85 -2.32 6.92
C ILE A 443 -0.94 -3.83 6.71
N ILE A 444 0.19 -4.51 6.92
CA ILE A 444 0.30 -5.96 6.74
C ILE A 444 0.71 -6.66 8.04
N GLY A 445 0.37 -7.95 8.15
CA GLY A 445 0.80 -8.78 9.28
C GLY A 445 0.38 -8.22 10.65
N LYS A 446 1.37 -7.89 11.48
CA LYS A 446 1.21 -7.37 12.85
C LYS A 446 1.46 -5.87 12.98
N GLU A 447 1.57 -5.16 11.86
CA GLU A 447 1.81 -3.72 11.87
C GLU A 447 0.64 -2.96 12.53
N ARG A 448 0.98 -1.89 13.26
CA ARG A 448 -0.02 -1.04 13.92
C ARG A 448 -0.54 0.03 13.00
N MET A 449 -1.80 -0.13 12.55
CA MET A 449 -2.50 0.83 11.70
C MET A 449 -2.59 2.23 12.34
N GLN A 450 -2.80 2.27 13.66
CA GLN A 450 -2.96 3.49 14.45
C GLN A 450 -1.75 4.44 14.31
N ALA A 451 -0.54 3.90 14.44
CA ALA A 451 0.70 4.67 14.32
C ALA A 451 0.89 5.26 12.91
N LYS A 452 0.62 4.46 11.87
CA LYS A 452 0.72 4.90 10.46
C LYS A 452 -0.32 5.98 10.14
N ALA A 453 -1.56 5.78 10.60
CA ALA A 453 -2.65 6.73 10.36
C ALA A 453 -2.43 8.08 11.07
N LEU A 454 -1.95 8.06 12.31
CA LEU A 454 -1.63 9.31 13.01
C LEU A 454 -0.42 10.02 12.43
N ARG A 455 0.57 9.28 11.90
CA ARG A 455 1.66 9.89 11.13
C ARG A 455 1.14 10.62 9.89
N ALA A 456 0.19 10.03 9.16
CA ALA A 456 -0.47 10.72 8.05
C ALA A 456 -1.29 11.93 8.51
N LEU A 457 -1.99 11.84 9.65
CA LEU A 457 -2.69 12.99 10.23
C LEU A 457 -1.71 14.13 10.55
N LYS A 458 -0.55 13.84 11.16
CA LYS A 458 0.51 14.83 11.39
C LYS A 458 0.99 15.47 10.09
N ARG A 459 1.23 14.67 9.05
CA ARG A 459 1.60 15.17 7.71
C ARG A 459 0.53 16.10 7.14
N SER A 460 -0.75 15.79 7.34
CA SER A 460 -1.86 16.64 6.90
C SER A 460 -1.95 17.97 7.66
N LEU A 461 -1.48 18.00 8.92
CA LEU A 461 -1.43 19.18 9.78
C LEU A 461 -0.12 19.97 9.62
N GLN A 462 0.87 19.43 8.92
CA GLN A 462 2.14 20.11 8.67
C GLN A 462 1.87 21.37 7.82
N PRO A 463 2.50 22.51 8.15
CA PRO A 463 2.50 23.67 7.28
C PRO A 463 3.01 23.33 5.88
N VAL A 464 2.45 24.03 4.88
CA VAL A 464 2.85 23.84 3.49
C VAL A 464 4.29 24.33 3.32
N VAL A 465 5.09 23.51 2.64
CA VAL A 465 6.40 23.91 2.15
C VAL A 465 6.17 24.62 0.81
N GLU A 466 6.67 25.85 0.72
CA GLU A 466 6.54 26.74 -0.44
C GLU A 466 7.86 26.79 -1.22
N ASP A 467 7.82 27.30 -2.46
CA ASP A 467 9.00 27.56 -3.31
C ASP A 467 10.00 26.40 -3.43
N VAL A 468 9.51 25.15 -3.44
CA VAL A 468 10.35 23.98 -3.63
C VAL A 468 11.01 24.05 -5.00
N SER A 469 12.34 24.09 -5.02
CA SER A 469 13.12 24.13 -6.25
C SER A 469 14.36 23.26 -6.13
N LEU A 470 14.71 22.63 -7.25
CA LEU A 470 15.93 21.86 -7.37
C LEU A 470 16.82 22.51 -8.43
N SER A 471 18.07 22.80 -8.07
CA SER A 471 19.06 23.34 -8.99
C SER A 471 20.30 22.45 -8.99
N CYS A 472 20.84 22.16 -10.18
CA CYS A 472 22.11 21.48 -10.36
C CYS A 472 23.15 22.49 -10.84
N ASP A 473 24.22 22.67 -10.07
CA ASP A 473 25.41 23.39 -10.50
C ASP A 473 26.39 22.38 -11.11
N LEU A 474 26.64 22.54 -12.42
CA LEU A 474 27.43 21.61 -13.24
C LEU A 474 28.51 22.38 -14.00
N PRO A 475 29.67 21.75 -14.28
CA PRO A 475 30.71 22.33 -15.11
C PRO A 475 30.22 22.78 -16.50
N GLN A 476 30.93 23.73 -17.09
CA GLN A 476 30.59 24.28 -18.40
C GLN A 476 30.51 23.18 -19.48
N GLY A 477 29.38 23.13 -20.19
CA GLY A 477 29.13 22.13 -21.25
C GLY A 477 28.28 20.94 -20.81
N LEU A 478 27.91 20.85 -19.53
CA LEU A 478 26.92 19.90 -19.02
C LEU A 478 25.61 20.62 -18.66
N SER A 479 24.49 19.93 -18.85
CA SER A 479 23.17 20.39 -18.39
C SER A 479 22.35 19.23 -17.82
N ALA A 480 21.45 19.54 -16.88
CA ALA A 480 20.55 18.57 -16.27
C ALA A 480 19.12 18.81 -16.71
N LYS A 481 18.46 17.76 -17.22
CA LYS A 481 17.03 17.73 -17.51
C LYS A 481 16.33 16.85 -16.49
N MET A 482 15.38 17.40 -15.74
CA MET A 482 14.61 16.63 -14.75
C MET A 482 13.66 15.65 -15.46
N LEU A 483 13.66 14.40 -15.02
CA LEU A 483 12.75 13.35 -15.51
C LEU A 483 11.62 13.08 -14.52
N SER A 484 11.89 13.29 -13.23
CA SER A 484 10.86 13.25 -12.20
C SER A 484 9.90 14.45 -12.29
N PRO A 485 8.64 14.30 -11.85
CA PRO A 485 7.73 15.43 -11.73
C PRO A 485 8.26 16.49 -10.77
N GLU A 486 7.88 17.74 -10.99
CA GLU A 486 8.19 18.83 -10.07
C GLU A 486 7.67 18.52 -8.67
N GLN A 487 8.60 18.52 -7.71
CA GLN A 487 8.31 18.25 -6.32
C GLN A 487 7.70 19.50 -5.71
N THR A 488 6.45 19.40 -5.27
CA THR A 488 5.69 20.52 -4.72
C THR A 488 5.34 20.33 -3.25
N VAL A 489 5.61 19.14 -2.70
CA VAL A 489 5.32 18.79 -1.31
C VAL A 489 6.46 17.95 -0.75
N ILE A 490 6.93 18.31 0.43
CA ILE A 490 7.94 17.56 1.17
C ILE A 490 7.45 17.44 2.62
N PHE A 491 7.41 16.21 3.12
CA PHE A 491 7.03 15.92 4.49
C PHE A 491 8.27 15.73 5.36
N ARG A 492 8.19 16.17 6.61
CA ARG A 492 9.26 15.92 7.59
C ARG A 492 9.48 14.42 7.75
N GLY A 493 10.76 14.04 7.77
CA GLY A 493 11.19 12.65 7.92
C GLY A 493 10.95 11.77 6.69
N GLN A 494 10.55 12.35 5.56
CA GLN A 494 10.40 11.64 4.29
C GLN A 494 11.62 11.87 3.40
N ARG A 495 12.06 10.79 2.75
CA ARG A 495 13.10 10.83 1.73
C ARG A 495 12.53 11.35 0.41
N LEU A 496 13.30 12.17 -0.29
CA LEU A 496 12.97 12.66 -1.63
C LEU A 496 13.96 12.09 -2.63
N ILE A 497 13.46 11.34 -3.61
CA ILE A 497 14.24 10.81 -4.73
C ILE A 497 13.79 11.49 -6.01
N VAL A 498 14.77 11.96 -6.80
CA VAL A 498 14.54 12.62 -8.08
C VAL A 498 15.55 12.12 -9.12
N TYR A 499 15.07 11.94 -10.34
CA TYR A 499 15.83 11.44 -11.47
C TYR A 499 16.08 12.56 -12.48
N ALA A 500 17.32 12.68 -12.96
CA ALA A 500 17.70 13.65 -13.97
C ALA A 500 18.55 12.99 -15.07
N GLN A 501 18.42 13.48 -16.29
CA GLN A 501 19.27 13.17 -17.43
C GLN A 501 20.35 14.25 -17.53
N LEU A 502 21.61 13.85 -17.55
CA LEU A 502 22.74 14.75 -17.74
C LEU A 502 23.17 14.69 -19.21
N THR A 503 23.02 15.81 -19.92
CA THR A 503 23.40 15.94 -21.33
C THR A 503 24.70 16.74 -21.46
N GLY A 504 25.48 16.44 -22.50
CA GLY A 504 26.78 17.05 -22.78
C GLY A 504 27.96 16.10 -22.57
N THR A 505 29.18 16.65 -22.63
CA THR A 505 30.41 15.84 -22.53
C THR A 505 30.81 15.67 -21.08
N MET A 506 30.75 14.44 -20.57
CA MET A 506 31.23 14.13 -19.23
C MET A 506 32.75 14.37 -19.11
N PRO A 507 33.22 15.05 -18.05
CA PRO A 507 34.63 15.36 -17.86
C PRO A 507 35.45 14.10 -17.60
N SER A 508 36.69 14.07 -18.09
CA SER A 508 37.64 12.95 -17.88
C SER A 508 38.44 13.06 -16.58
N ALA A 509 38.44 14.24 -15.94
CA ALA A 509 39.08 14.49 -14.64
C ALA A 509 38.08 14.30 -13.48
N GLU A 510 38.58 14.23 -12.24
CA GLU A 510 37.77 14.27 -11.01
C GLU A 510 37.07 15.63 -10.86
N ALA A 511 36.05 15.86 -11.67
CA ALA A 511 35.16 17.00 -11.56
C ALA A 511 34.00 16.64 -10.63
N THR A 512 33.49 17.66 -9.95
CA THR A 512 32.34 17.53 -9.05
C THR A 512 31.17 18.36 -9.57
N GLY A 513 29.95 17.87 -9.33
CA GLY A 513 28.72 18.66 -9.43
C GLY A 513 28.15 18.94 -8.04
N GLU A 514 27.24 19.90 -7.94
CA GLU A 514 26.45 20.16 -6.74
C GLU A 514 24.96 20.14 -7.10
N VAL A 515 24.15 19.41 -6.34
CA VAL A 515 22.69 19.54 -6.38
C VAL A 515 22.22 20.24 -5.12
N CYS A 516 21.38 21.25 -5.28
CA CYS A 516 20.78 22.02 -4.19
C CYS A 516 19.25 21.93 -4.23
N LEU A 517 18.67 21.47 -3.13
CA LEU A 517 17.24 21.52 -2.86
C LEU A 517 16.96 22.75 -2.00
N LYS A 518 16.15 23.68 -2.51
CA LYS A 518 15.71 24.87 -1.80
C LYS A 518 14.21 24.80 -1.53
N TYR A 519 13.80 25.29 -0.36
CA TYR A 519 12.39 25.42 -0.02
C TYR A 519 12.15 26.50 1.03
N THR A 520 10.91 26.97 1.14
CA THR A 520 10.47 27.94 2.13
C THR A 520 9.48 27.29 3.09
N LEU A 521 9.66 27.50 4.39
CA LEU A 521 8.72 27.05 5.43
C LEU A 521 8.45 28.22 6.37
N GLN A 522 7.18 28.62 6.50
CA GLN A 522 6.75 29.74 7.35
C GLN A 522 7.56 31.03 7.10
N GLY A 523 7.84 31.34 5.82
CA GLY A 523 8.61 32.51 5.40
C GLY A 523 10.13 32.42 5.60
N LYS A 524 10.66 31.30 6.09
CA LYS A 524 12.11 31.05 6.20
C LYS A 524 12.57 30.13 5.07
N SER A 525 13.68 30.49 4.41
CA SER A 525 14.26 29.68 3.34
C SER A 525 15.31 28.69 3.89
N PHE A 526 15.30 27.47 3.36
CA PHE A 526 16.19 26.37 3.70
C PHE A 526 16.86 25.85 2.42
N GLU A 527 18.11 25.41 2.55
CA GLU A 527 18.88 24.82 1.45
C GLU A 527 19.55 23.52 1.90
N ASN A 528 19.45 22.47 1.09
CA ASN A 528 20.13 21.19 1.29
C ASN A 528 21.01 20.93 0.07
N LYS A 529 22.32 20.84 0.27
CA LYS A 529 23.31 20.70 -0.79
C LYS A 529 24.00 19.35 -0.73
N VAL A 530 24.21 18.77 -1.91
CA VAL A 530 24.95 17.50 -2.07
C VAL A 530 25.97 17.69 -3.17
N THR A 531 27.25 17.62 -2.81
CA THR A 531 28.35 17.56 -3.77
C THR A 531 28.61 16.12 -4.15
N PHE A 532 28.82 15.84 -5.43
CA PHE A 532 29.02 14.50 -5.94
C PHE A 532 30.07 14.46 -7.06
N SER A 533 30.71 13.30 -7.23
CA SER A 533 31.68 13.07 -8.30
C SER A 533 30.97 12.83 -9.64
N LEU A 534 31.45 13.46 -10.72
CA LEU A 534 30.94 13.31 -12.08
C LEU A 534 31.53 12.06 -12.78
N GLN A 535 31.62 10.96 -12.07
CA GLN A 535 32.10 9.67 -12.56
C GLN A 535 30.94 8.67 -12.63
N PRO A 536 30.28 8.52 -13.78
CA PRO A 536 29.19 7.58 -13.93
C PRO A 536 29.69 6.14 -13.85
N LYS A 537 28.95 5.30 -13.12
CA LYS A 537 29.23 3.87 -12.98
C LYS A 537 28.55 3.09 -14.09
N HIS A 538 29.20 2.01 -14.52
CA HIS A 538 28.60 1.07 -15.44
C HIS A 538 27.69 0.08 -14.68
N ASP A 539 26.49 -0.14 -15.20
CA ASP A 539 25.56 -1.17 -14.75
C ASP A 539 24.97 -1.85 -16.00
N ASP A 540 25.19 -3.16 -16.14
CA ASP A 540 24.67 -3.95 -17.26
C ASP A 540 23.14 -3.90 -17.38
N ASN A 541 22.44 -3.66 -16.27
CA ASN A 541 20.98 -3.63 -16.21
C ASN A 541 20.40 -2.22 -16.36
N PHE A 542 21.22 -1.17 -16.31
CA PHE A 542 20.81 0.23 -16.39
C PHE A 542 19.71 0.59 -15.38
N THR A 543 19.90 0.20 -14.12
CA THR A 543 18.88 0.29 -13.07
C THR A 543 18.38 1.72 -12.85
N ILE A 544 19.27 2.72 -12.82
CA ILE A 544 18.88 4.12 -12.63
C ILE A 544 18.14 4.66 -13.85
N HIS A 545 18.57 4.33 -15.08
CA HIS A 545 17.84 4.73 -16.29
C HIS A 545 16.43 4.13 -16.33
N ARG A 546 16.27 2.86 -15.96
CA ARG A 546 14.96 2.20 -15.92
C ARG A 546 14.04 2.82 -14.87
N LEU A 547 14.57 3.18 -13.69
CA LEU A 547 13.80 3.90 -12.67
C LEU A 547 13.44 5.32 -13.12
N ALA A 548 14.34 6.02 -13.80
CA ALA A 548 14.06 7.34 -14.37
C ALA A 548 12.96 7.28 -15.44
N ALA A 549 13.01 6.26 -16.33
CA ALA A 549 11.92 5.95 -17.27
C ALA A 549 10.61 5.68 -16.54
N LYS A 550 10.62 4.86 -15.48
CA LYS A 550 9.43 4.57 -14.69
C LYS A 550 8.84 5.82 -14.05
N SER A 551 9.68 6.67 -13.45
CA SER A 551 9.27 7.96 -12.88
C SER A 551 8.63 8.86 -13.92
N PHE A 552 9.17 8.92 -15.14
CA PHE A 552 8.58 9.68 -16.24
C PHE A 552 7.22 9.09 -16.66
N LEU A 553 7.17 7.77 -16.91
CA LEU A 553 5.96 7.07 -17.34
C LEU A 553 4.81 7.26 -16.33
N GLN A 554 5.07 7.21 -15.03
CA GLN A 554 4.05 7.42 -13.99
C GLN A 554 3.35 8.80 -14.05
N THR A 555 3.94 9.80 -14.71
CA THR A 555 3.34 11.13 -14.87
C THR A 555 2.42 11.23 -16.10
N LYS A 556 2.72 10.47 -17.14
CA LYS A 556 2.12 10.56 -18.48
C LYS A 556 1.14 9.43 -18.77
N ASP A 557 1.55 8.20 -18.46
CA ASP A 557 0.69 7.03 -18.55
C ASP A 557 -0.39 7.16 -17.47
N MET A 558 -1.65 7.10 -17.85
CA MET A 558 -2.80 7.07 -16.93
C MET A 558 -3.62 5.80 -17.10
N GLY A 559 -3.05 4.78 -17.73
CA GLY A 559 -3.73 3.54 -18.09
C GLY A 559 -4.15 3.52 -19.56
N PHE A 560 -4.46 2.32 -20.06
CA PHE A 560 -4.65 2.08 -21.50
C PHE A 560 -5.79 2.92 -22.10
N ARG A 561 -6.85 3.18 -21.32
CA ARG A 561 -8.04 3.92 -21.77
C ARG A 561 -7.98 5.42 -21.46
N GLU A 562 -7.27 5.79 -20.40
CA GLU A 562 -7.31 7.14 -19.82
C GLU A 562 -6.11 8.01 -20.21
N THR A 563 -5.08 7.43 -20.85
CA THR A 563 -3.94 8.17 -21.37
C THR A 563 -4.35 9.02 -22.58
N SER A 564 -3.97 10.30 -22.60
CA SER A 564 -4.26 11.20 -23.71
C SER A 564 -3.52 10.78 -24.99
N ALA A 565 -4.04 11.15 -26.17
CA ALA A 565 -3.38 10.81 -27.44
C ALA A 565 -1.98 11.44 -27.58
N GLY A 566 -1.77 12.64 -27.02
CA GLY A 566 -0.46 13.29 -26.99
C GLY A 566 0.53 12.54 -26.10
N ASP A 567 0.11 12.22 -24.87
CA ASP A 567 0.96 11.50 -23.92
C ASP A 567 1.23 10.05 -24.38
N LYS A 568 0.29 9.40 -25.07
CA LYS A 568 0.47 8.03 -25.60
C LYS A 568 1.72 7.90 -26.46
N LYS A 569 2.03 8.90 -27.30
CA LYS A 569 3.20 8.86 -28.18
C LYS A 569 4.50 8.89 -27.36
N GLU A 570 4.61 9.80 -26.41
CA GLU A 570 5.77 9.93 -25.51
C GLU A 570 5.94 8.68 -24.64
N VAL A 571 4.83 8.13 -24.11
CA VAL A 571 4.80 6.90 -23.33
C VAL A 571 5.34 5.72 -24.14
N LEU A 572 4.87 5.55 -25.38
CA LEU A 572 5.36 4.49 -26.27
C LEU A 572 6.84 4.63 -26.59
N GLU A 573 7.30 5.85 -26.89
CA GLU A 573 8.70 6.13 -27.22
C GLU A 573 9.62 5.79 -26.04
N VAL A 574 9.35 6.36 -24.86
CA VAL A 574 10.14 6.10 -23.63
C VAL A 574 10.06 4.63 -23.23
N SER A 575 8.87 4.01 -23.30
CA SER A 575 8.70 2.59 -22.96
C SER A 575 9.54 1.69 -23.86
N ILE A 576 9.50 1.88 -25.19
CA ILE A 576 10.27 1.07 -26.14
C ILE A 576 11.78 1.30 -25.99
N GLU A 577 12.21 2.56 -25.87
CA GLU A 577 13.62 2.92 -25.72
C GLU A 577 14.22 2.35 -24.43
N SER A 578 13.50 2.54 -23.32
CA SER A 578 13.90 2.05 -21.99
C SER A 578 13.52 0.59 -21.74
N GLY A 579 12.84 -0.09 -22.65
CA GLY A 579 12.30 -1.43 -22.40
C GLY A 579 11.32 -1.52 -21.22
N VAL A 580 11.00 -0.43 -20.50
CA VAL A 580 10.12 -0.48 -19.34
C VAL A 580 8.68 -0.64 -19.83
N ILE A 581 7.97 -1.68 -19.38
CA ILE A 581 6.55 -1.90 -19.71
C ILE A 581 5.71 -0.68 -19.32
N SER A 582 4.74 -0.35 -20.16
CA SER A 582 3.69 0.65 -19.94
C SER A 582 2.33 0.05 -20.25
N SER A 583 1.25 0.82 -20.01
CA SER A 583 -0.10 0.36 -20.32
C SER A 583 -0.34 0.12 -21.81
N HIS A 584 0.52 0.67 -22.67
CA HIS A 584 0.47 0.59 -24.14
C HIS A 584 1.50 -0.36 -24.76
N THR A 585 2.34 -1.04 -23.96
CA THR A 585 3.36 -1.96 -24.48
C THR A 585 3.24 -3.36 -23.85
N ALA A 586 3.78 -4.36 -24.53
CA ALA A 586 3.86 -5.74 -24.06
C ALA A 586 5.09 -6.42 -24.66
N TYR A 587 5.69 -7.34 -23.90
CA TYR A 587 6.79 -8.17 -24.38
C TYR A 587 6.26 -9.38 -25.12
N ILE A 588 6.83 -9.66 -26.29
CA ILE A 588 6.55 -10.87 -27.05
C ILE A 588 7.85 -11.58 -27.45
N ALA A 589 7.91 -12.89 -27.22
CA ALA A 589 8.93 -13.78 -27.76
C ALA A 589 8.26 -14.84 -28.63
N ILE A 590 8.79 -15.09 -29.82
CA ILE A 590 8.32 -16.15 -30.72
C ILE A 590 9.51 -17.04 -31.06
N ASN A 591 9.35 -18.35 -30.84
CA ASN A 591 10.35 -19.33 -31.27
C ASN A 591 10.23 -19.56 -32.77
N LYS A 592 11.09 -18.89 -33.55
CA LYS A 592 11.13 -19.02 -35.03
C LYS A 592 11.97 -20.20 -35.52
N ASP A 593 12.71 -20.85 -34.62
CA ASP A 593 13.68 -21.90 -34.96
C ASP A 593 13.07 -23.30 -35.09
N LEU A 594 11.84 -23.49 -34.61
CA LEU A 594 11.14 -24.76 -34.78
C LEU A 594 10.70 -24.90 -36.24
N ASN A 595 11.47 -25.66 -37.01
CA ASN A 595 11.15 -26.02 -38.40
C ASN A 595 9.87 -26.88 -38.54
N LYS A 596 9.22 -27.26 -37.43
CA LYS A 596 7.95 -27.99 -37.42
C LYS A 596 6.95 -27.33 -36.47
N PRO A 597 5.74 -26.98 -36.93
CA PRO A 597 4.70 -26.44 -36.07
C PRO A 597 4.24 -27.50 -35.06
N VAL A 598 3.98 -27.08 -33.83
CA VAL A 598 3.44 -27.91 -32.76
C VAL A 598 2.08 -28.47 -33.21
N GLN A 599 1.93 -29.80 -33.11
CA GLN A 599 0.76 -30.53 -33.60
C GLN A 599 -0.17 -30.91 -32.46
N GLY A 600 -1.47 -30.98 -32.75
CA GLY A 600 -2.51 -31.46 -31.83
C GLY A 600 -3.45 -30.34 -31.34
N PRO A 601 -4.55 -30.72 -30.66
CA PRO A 601 -5.46 -29.74 -30.07
C PRO A 601 -4.78 -29.02 -28.90
N LEU A 602 -4.70 -27.70 -28.98
CA LEU A 602 -4.17 -26.86 -27.91
C LEU A 602 -5.12 -26.88 -26.71
N ALA A 603 -4.62 -27.30 -25.55
CA ALA A 603 -5.36 -27.25 -24.30
C ALA A 603 -4.95 -26.02 -23.49
N ARG A 604 -5.92 -25.29 -22.96
CA ARG A 604 -5.67 -24.10 -22.13
C ARG A 604 -5.61 -24.48 -20.66
N ARG A 605 -4.62 -23.95 -19.93
CA ARG A 605 -4.42 -24.14 -18.49
C ARG A 605 -4.22 -22.80 -17.82
N ASP A 606 -5.04 -22.52 -16.82
CA ASP A 606 -4.87 -21.35 -15.97
C ASP A 606 -4.10 -21.78 -14.71
N ILE A 607 -2.95 -21.16 -14.43
CA ILE A 607 -2.14 -21.47 -13.26
C ILE A 607 -2.88 -21.02 -12.00
N PRO A 608 -3.03 -21.91 -11.01
CA PRO A 608 -3.73 -21.54 -9.80
C PRO A 608 -2.95 -20.51 -8.99
N THR A 609 -3.66 -19.52 -8.47
CA THR A 609 -3.12 -18.53 -7.54
C THR A 609 -3.53 -18.88 -6.12
N PRO A 610 -2.68 -18.56 -5.12
CA PRO A 610 -3.06 -18.75 -3.72
C PRO A 610 -4.29 -17.92 -3.37
N PHE A 611 -5.27 -18.52 -2.69
CA PHE A 611 -6.31 -17.76 -2.00
C PHE A 611 -6.05 -17.62 -0.51
N LEU A 612 -6.57 -16.53 0.04
CA LEU A 612 -6.82 -16.44 1.47
C LEU A 612 -8.32 -16.73 1.70
N LEU A 613 -8.64 -17.92 2.19
CA LEU A 613 -10.00 -18.28 2.63
C LEU A 613 -10.51 -17.28 3.69
N SER A 614 -11.38 -16.37 3.29
CA SER A 614 -12.41 -15.81 4.15
C SER A 614 -13.48 -16.88 4.31
N THR A 615 -13.71 -17.36 5.54
CA THR A 615 -14.62 -18.48 5.84
C THR A 615 -16.11 -18.19 5.57
N THR A 616 -16.48 -17.07 4.95
CA THR A 616 -17.89 -16.64 4.84
C THR A 616 -18.45 -16.51 3.43
N ALA A 617 -17.68 -16.77 2.36
CA ALA A 617 -18.23 -16.81 0.99
C ALA A 617 -18.95 -18.13 0.63
N MET A 618 -19.17 -19.04 1.58
CA MET A 618 -19.98 -20.23 1.34
C MET A 618 -21.48 -19.93 1.55
N THR A 619 -22.15 -19.48 0.49
CA THR A 619 -23.51 -19.93 0.23
C THR A 619 -23.44 -21.10 -0.76
N PRO A 620 -24.06 -22.26 -0.50
CA PRO A 620 -23.88 -23.42 -1.36
C PRO A 620 -24.68 -23.27 -2.66
N TRP A 621 -23.96 -22.91 -3.73
CA TRP A 621 -24.42 -23.00 -5.12
C TRP A 621 -24.48 -24.48 -5.56
N LYS A 622 -25.39 -25.26 -4.99
CA LYS A 622 -25.67 -26.63 -5.47
C LYS A 622 -27.17 -26.83 -5.69
N ARG A 623 -27.60 -26.57 -6.92
CA ARG A 623 -28.57 -27.34 -7.75
C ARG A 623 -29.22 -26.42 -8.78
N ALA A 624 -28.80 -26.51 -10.04
CA ALA A 624 -29.66 -26.47 -11.23
C ALA A 624 -28.80 -26.40 -12.51
N CYS A 625 -28.25 -27.55 -12.93
CA CYS A 625 -27.95 -27.81 -14.33
C CYS A 625 -28.20 -29.30 -14.58
N ARG A 626 -29.47 -29.65 -14.77
CA ARG A 626 -29.82 -30.74 -15.68
C ARG A 626 -30.58 -30.08 -16.83
N LEU A 627 -30.09 -30.32 -18.04
CA LEU A 627 -30.76 -29.99 -19.27
C LEU A 627 -32.21 -30.49 -19.22
N ASP A 628 -33.14 -29.69 -19.72
CA ASP A 628 -34.08 -30.24 -20.69
C ASP A 628 -34.44 -29.21 -21.77
N ARG A 629 -34.39 -29.67 -23.01
CA ARG A 629 -34.79 -28.95 -24.23
C ARG A 629 -36.27 -29.27 -24.48
N SER A 630 -37.14 -28.26 -24.57
CA SER A 630 -38.26 -28.27 -25.54
C SER A 630 -39.08 -26.97 -25.53
N HIS A 631 -39.11 -26.34 -26.70
CA HIS A 631 -40.18 -25.61 -27.40
C HIS A 631 -41.42 -25.04 -26.65
N ALA A 632 -41.62 -23.73 -26.90
CA ALA A 632 -42.80 -23.09 -27.50
C ALA A 632 -44.02 -22.61 -26.65
N LEU A 633 -44.35 -21.35 -26.94
CA LEU A 633 -45.68 -20.69 -27.03
C LEU A 633 -46.52 -20.48 -25.75
N GLY A 634 -46.80 -19.19 -25.48
CA GLY A 634 -48.18 -18.72 -25.39
C GLY A 634 -48.77 -18.36 -24.00
N HIS A 635 -49.22 -17.11 -23.91
CA HIS A 635 -50.34 -16.58 -23.12
C HIS A 635 -50.19 -16.15 -21.64
N ARG A 636 -50.44 -14.83 -21.48
CA ARG A 636 -51.07 -14.11 -20.35
C ARG A 636 -52.10 -14.95 -19.55
N GLN A 637 -52.04 -14.85 -18.22
CA GLN A 637 -53.20 -14.48 -17.38
C GLN A 637 -52.82 -14.08 -15.94
N LYS A 638 -53.59 -13.13 -15.39
CA LYS A 638 -53.61 -12.67 -13.98
C LYS A 638 -54.32 -13.69 -13.08
N LYS A 639 -53.89 -13.86 -11.81
CA LYS A 639 -54.75 -13.71 -10.61
C LYS A 639 -54.03 -13.96 -9.25
N LYS A 640 -54.26 -13.01 -8.34
CA LYS A 640 -54.56 -13.08 -6.88
C LYS A 640 -54.02 -14.22 -6.01
N GLY A 641 -53.12 -13.84 -5.09
CA GLY A 641 -53.23 -13.87 -3.62
C GLY A 641 -53.76 -15.12 -2.90
N LEU A 642 -52.95 -15.63 -1.96
CA LEU A 642 -53.41 -16.18 -0.67
C LEU A 642 -52.23 -16.30 0.32
N SER A 643 -52.51 -15.84 1.54
CA SER A 643 -51.70 -15.97 2.75
C SER A 643 -51.83 -17.38 3.32
N LEU A 644 -50.75 -17.94 3.86
CA LEU A 644 -50.82 -19.04 4.82
C LEU A 644 -49.61 -18.99 5.77
N LYS A 645 -49.96 -19.03 7.06
CA LYS A 645 -49.09 -19.14 8.24
C LYS A 645 -48.35 -20.48 8.23
N GLU A 646 -47.09 -20.48 8.65
CA GLU A 646 -46.39 -21.69 9.07
C GLU A 646 -45.98 -21.61 10.54
N THR A 647 -46.45 -22.62 11.27
CA THR A 647 -46.21 -22.98 12.65
C THR A 647 -44.85 -23.66 12.80
N SER A 648 -44.09 -23.28 13.83
CA SER A 648 -42.85 -23.93 14.28
C SER A 648 -43.16 -25.01 15.33
N PRO A 649 -42.47 -26.17 15.34
CA PRO A 649 -42.52 -27.09 16.46
C PRO A 649 -41.38 -26.84 17.46
N GLU A 650 -41.75 -26.87 18.73
CA GLU A 650 -40.91 -26.84 19.91
C GLU A 650 -40.06 -28.13 20.04
N LEU A 651 -38.85 -28.01 20.58
CA LEU A 651 -38.16 -29.11 21.25
C LEU A 651 -37.66 -28.62 22.62
N GLU A 652 -37.94 -29.43 23.62
CA GLU A 652 -38.00 -29.11 25.04
C GLU A 652 -36.66 -28.76 25.71
N ARG A 653 -36.80 -27.91 26.73
CA ARG A 653 -35.79 -27.46 27.68
C ARG A 653 -35.55 -28.50 28.77
N ALA A 654 -34.29 -28.76 29.10
CA ALA A 654 -33.90 -29.21 30.44
C ALA A 654 -33.53 -27.98 31.29
N HIS A 655 -34.25 -27.78 32.39
CA HIS A 655 -34.03 -26.72 33.35
C HIS A 655 -32.89 -27.06 34.32
N SER A 656 -31.91 -26.17 34.45
CA SER A 656 -31.11 -26.00 35.66
C SER A 656 -31.20 -24.53 36.07
N SER A 657 -31.82 -24.31 37.23
CA SER A 657 -32.03 -23.01 37.84
C SER A 657 -30.75 -22.51 38.49
N ASN A 658 -30.34 -21.27 38.19
CA ASN A 658 -29.80 -20.39 39.22
C ASN A 658 -30.05 -18.92 38.85
N LYS A 659 -30.94 -18.29 39.63
CA LYS A 659 -31.18 -16.85 39.63
C LYS A 659 -29.89 -16.14 40.04
N ARG A 660 -29.34 -15.31 39.18
CA ARG A 660 -28.53 -14.15 39.58
C ARG A 660 -28.96 -12.92 38.79
N THR A 661 -29.19 -11.89 39.56
CA THR A 661 -29.66 -10.53 39.26
C THR A 661 -28.96 -9.88 38.07
N ASN A 662 -29.75 -9.20 37.24
CA ASN A 662 -29.32 -8.26 36.21
C ASN A 662 -28.33 -7.23 36.79
N LEU A 663 -27.09 -7.30 36.34
CA LEU A 663 -26.15 -6.19 36.36
C LEU A 663 -25.55 -6.13 34.96
N GLU A 664 -25.88 -5.09 34.21
CA GLU A 664 -25.32 -4.83 32.89
C GLU A 664 -23.80 -4.64 33.02
N THR A 665 -23.04 -5.69 32.72
CA THR A 665 -21.58 -5.60 32.60
C THR A 665 -21.26 -4.96 31.25
N HIS A 666 -20.81 -3.71 31.28
CA HIS A 666 -20.09 -3.09 30.18
C HIS A 666 -18.90 -3.97 29.79
N HIS A 667 -19.00 -4.69 28.68
CA HIS A 667 -17.82 -5.27 28.04
C HIS A 667 -17.07 -4.14 27.33
N PRO A 668 -15.80 -3.88 27.67
CA PRO A 668 -15.00 -2.91 26.92
C PRO A 668 -14.72 -3.47 25.52
N VAL A 669 -14.96 -2.63 24.51
CA VAL A 669 -14.68 -2.92 23.09
C VAL A 669 -13.16 -3.12 22.84
N PHE A 670 -12.33 -2.82 23.84
CA PHE A 670 -10.89 -2.94 23.79
C PHE A 670 -10.44 -3.78 24.99
N GLY A 671 -9.55 -4.73 24.78
CA GLY A 671 -8.92 -5.51 25.86
C GLY A 671 -8.14 -4.63 26.85
N GLU A 672 -7.27 -5.22 27.68
CA GLU A 672 -6.52 -4.57 28.78
C GLU A 672 -5.51 -3.47 28.36
N ASN A 673 -5.81 -2.66 27.34
CA ASN A 673 -4.99 -1.55 26.87
C ASN A 673 -5.45 -0.23 27.50
N TYR A 674 -4.82 0.13 28.63
CA TYR A 674 -5.11 1.37 29.37
C TYR A 674 -4.91 2.65 28.55
N LEU A 675 -4.02 2.64 27.55
CA LEU A 675 -3.83 3.79 26.66
C LEU A 675 -5.09 4.05 25.82
N VAL A 676 -5.68 3.01 25.23
CA VAL A 676 -6.91 3.14 24.43
C VAL A 676 -8.09 3.58 25.30
N GLN A 677 -8.16 3.08 26.54
CA GLN A 677 -9.15 3.54 27.51
C GLN A 677 -8.98 5.04 27.79
N LEU A 678 -7.75 5.50 28.05
CA LEU A 678 -7.47 6.91 28.29
C LEU A 678 -7.86 7.80 27.09
N ILE A 679 -7.50 7.38 25.87
CA ILE A 679 -7.85 8.07 24.62
C ILE A 679 -9.37 8.19 24.49
N SER A 680 -10.11 7.13 24.79
CA SER A 680 -11.57 7.11 24.67
C SER A 680 -12.26 8.13 25.59
N LEU A 681 -11.64 8.41 26.75
CA LEU A 681 -12.13 9.33 27.77
C LEU A 681 -11.86 10.81 27.46
N GLN A 682 -10.97 11.13 26.52
CA GLN A 682 -10.66 12.52 26.20
C GLN A 682 -11.88 13.22 25.57
N LYS A 683 -12.19 14.43 26.00
CA LYS A 683 -13.16 15.31 25.35
C LYS A 683 -12.60 15.88 24.05
N ALA A 684 -13.49 16.36 23.19
CA ALA A 684 -13.14 16.94 21.91
C ALA A 684 -12.12 18.08 22.06
N ASP A 685 -12.29 18.91 23.10
CA ASP A 685 -11.44 20.06 23.46
C ASP A 685 -10.06 19.68 24.02
N GLY A 686 -9.80 18.39 24.24
CA GLY A 686 -8.53 17.87 24.74
C GLY A 686 -8.50 17.60 26.24
N SER A 687 -9.55 17.97 26.97
CA SER A 687 -9.61 17.78 28.43
C SER A 687 -10.03 16.37 28.83
N TRP A 688 -9.76 16.00 30.08
CA TRP A 688 -10.32 14.83 30.74
C TRP A 688 -11.12 15.25 31.97
N ASP A 689 -12.28 14.60 32.16
CA ASP A 689 -13.02 14.71 33.41
C ASP A 689 -12.60 13.64 34.41
N LEU A 690 -12.70 14.01 35.69
CA LEU A 690 -12.47 13.10 36.77
C LEU A 690 -13.63 12.09 36.89
N CYS A 691 -13.40 10.88 36.40
CA CYS A 691 -14.35 9.76 36.39
C CYS A 691 -13.70 8.44 36.83
N GLU A 692 -14.52 7.43 37.09
CA GLU A 692 -14.04 6.09 37.50
C GLU A 692 -13.11 5.47 36.45
N GLY A 693 -13.39 5.69 35.15
CA GLY A 693 -12.54 5.19 34.06
C GLY A 693 -11.12 5.78 34.11
N LEU A 694 -10.99 7.09 34.36
CA LEU A 694 -9.69 7.72 34.50
C LEU A 694 -8.97 7.21 35.75
N ALA A 695 -9.69 7.05 36.86
CA ALA A 695 -9.14 6.50 38.10
C ALA A 695 -8.56 5.08 37.90
N ILE A 696 -9.28 4.24 37.16
CA ILE A 696 -8.84 2.88 36.77
C ILE A 696 -7.54 2.94 35.96
N VAL A 697 -7.46 3.81 34.94
CA VAL A 697 -6.24 3.97 34.11
C VAL A 697 -5.06 4.42 34.95
N LEU A 698 -5.27 5.37 35.87
CA LEU A 698 -4.22 5.88 36.76
C LEU A 698 -3.79 4.88 37.83
N GLY A 699 -4.57 3.80 38.05
CA GLY A 699 -4.31 2.84 39.13
C GLY A 699 -4.56 3.41 40.53
N VAL A 700 -5.39 4.45 40.65
CA VAL A 700 -5.69 5.14 41.92
C VAL A 700 -7.20 5.21 42.15
N LYS A 701 -7.66 5.18 43.40
CA LYS A 701 -9.11 5.30 43.68
C LYS A 701 -9.60 6.71 43.40
N LEU A 702 -10.79 6.83 42.80
CA LEU A 702 -11.40 8.12 42.47
C LEU A 702 -11.47 9.09 43.67
N ARG A 703 -11.79 8.57 44.86
CA ARG A 703 -11.84 9.36 46.10
C ARG A 703 -10.48 9.95 46.47
N ASP A 704 -9.40 9.17 46.32
CA ASP A 704 -8.05 9.58 46.71
C ASP A 704 -7.56 10.70 45.76
N ILE A 705 -7.96 10.65 44.47
CA ILE A 705 -7.70 11.72 43.49
C ILE A 705 -8.44 13.02 43.84
N ARG A 706 -9.67 12.91 44.34
CA ARG A 706 -10.47 14.08 44.78
C ARG A 706 -9.92 14.69 46.06
N ASP A 707 -9.57 13.86 47.03
CA ASP A 707 -9.06 14.31 48.33
C ASP A 707 -7.68 14.99 48.20
N ALA A 708 -6.88 14.57 47.21
CA ALA A 708 -5.60 15.21 46.89
C ALA A 708 -5.72 16.56 46.17
N PHE A 709 -6.90 16.93 45.68
CA PHE A 709 -7.10 18.20 44.98
C PHE A 709 -7.24 19.37 45.99
N THR A 710 -6.14 20.08 46.24
CA THR A 710 -6.08 21.15 47.25
C THR A 710 -5.87 22.56 46.68
N ILE A 711 -5.92 22.72 45.34
CA ILE A 711 -5.54 23.96 44.66
C ILE A 711 -6.74 24.91 44.57
N LYS A 712 -6.59 26.09 45.16
CA LYS A 712 -7.58 27.18 45.00
C LYS A 712 -7.48 27.77 43.59
N ASN A 713 -8.62 28.01 42.95
CA ASN A 713 -8.76 28.60 41.60
C ASN A 713 -8.31 27.72 40.42
N ALA A 714 -8.14 26.42 40.62
CA ALA A 714 -8.12 25.43 39.54
C ALA A 714 -9.44 24.65 39.54
N ASP A 715 -9.82 24.05 38.42
CA ASP A 715 -10.96 23.13 38.35
C ASP A 715 -10.50 21.66 38.35
N LEU A 716 -11.44 20.76 38.66
CA LEU A 716 -11.19 19.32 38.70
C LEU A 716 -10.86 18.74 37.31
N THR A 717 -11.30 19.40 36.23
CA THR A 717 -11.02 19.00 34.85
C THR A 717 -9.56 19.28 34.50
N SER A 718 -9.02 20.43 34.89
CA SER A 718 -7.60 20.77 34.75
C SER A 718 -6.73 19.80 35.55
N TRP A 719 -7.17 19.43 36.76
CA TRP A 719 -6.51 18.41 37.57
C TRP A 719 -6.47 17.05 36.87
N ALA A 720 -7.62 16.54 36.43
CA ALA A 720 -7.73 15.29 35.70
C ALA A 720 -6.91 15.29 34.40
N THR A 721 -6.93 16.40 33.66
CA THR A 721 -6.17 16.57 32.41
C THR A 721 -4.67 16.53 32.65
N ALA A 722 -4.18 17.20 33.71
CA ALA A 722 -2.76 17.15 34.08
C ALA A 722 -2.32 15.72 34.47
N LEU A 723 -3.15 15.00 35.23
CA LEU A 723 -2.88 13.60 35.61
C LEU A 723 -2.84 12.67 34.39
N ALA A 724 -3.75 12.85 33.43
CA ALA A 724 -3.78 12.08 32.19
C ALA A 724 -2.52 12.30 31.33
N VAL A 725 -2.10 13.56 31.15
CA VAL A 725 -0.87 13.89 30.40
C VAL A 725 0.37 13.30 31.08
N LEU A 726 0.49 13.40 32.40
CA LEU A 726 1.60 12.78 33.14
C LEU A 726 1.61 11.26 32.99
N TRP A 727 0.44 10.62 32.99
CA TRP A 727 0.34 9.18 32.78
C TRP A 727 0.81 8.76 31.38
N LEU A 728 0.45 9.53 30.34
CA LEU A 728 0.90 9.28 28.96
C LEU A 728 2.42 9.27 28.84
N HIS A 729 3.09 10.27 29.43
CA HIS A 729 4.56 10.33 29.42
C HIS A 729 5.22 9.24 30.26
N ALA A 730 4.65 8.89 31.42
CA ALA A 730 5.23 7.91 32.32
C ALA A 730 5.04 6.45 31.84
N ASN A 731 3.92 6.15 31.16
CA ASN A 731 3.53 4.78 30.83
C ASN A 731 3.38 4.51 29.32
N GLY A 732 3.36 5.55 28.49
CA GLY A 732 3.09 5.45 27.06
C GLY A 732 4.28 5.79 26.16
N GLN A 733 5.50 5.92 26.68
CA GLN A 733 6.65 6.44 25.94
C GLN A 733 6.92 5.71 24.62
N ASP A 734 6.82 4.38 24.61
CA ASP A 734 7.01 3.55 23.40
C ASP A 734 5.96 3.78 22.31
N LEU A 735 4.83 4.39 22.67
CA LEU A 735 3.69 4.67 21.79
C LEU A 735 3.47 6.18 21.62
N LYS A 736 4.51 7.01 21.85
CA LYS A 736 4.42 8.47 21.74
C LYS A 736 3.77 8.95 20.45
N CYS A 737 4.08 8.28 19.34
CA CYS A 737 3.50 8.62 18.04
C CYS A 737 1.96 8.52 18.01
N GLU A 738 1.36 7.72 18.90
CA GLU A 738 -0.08 7.47 18.99
C GLU A 738 -0.86 8.48 19.85
N TRP A 739 -0.19 9.19 20.76
CA TRP A 739 -0.88 10.08 21.70
C TRP A 739 -0.37 11.51 21.73
N GLU A 740 0.75 11.85 21.09
CA GLU A 740 1.30 13.21 21.11
C GLU A 740 0.33 14.28 20.59
N LEU A 741 -0.57 13.94 19.64
CA LEU A 741 -1.58 14.89 19.16
C LEU A 741 -2.66 15.17 20.23
N LEU A 742 -3.00 14.15 21.01
CA LEU A 742 -3.94 14.25 22.13
C LEU A 742 -3.32 15.07 23.26
N GLU A 743 -2.05 14.83 23.55
CA GLU A 743 -1.25 15.60 24.50
C GLU A 743 -1.20 17.07 24.11
N ARG A 744 -0.80 17.39 22.86
CA ARG A 744 -0.73 18.79 22.39
C ARG A 744 -2.05 19.53 22.61
N LYS A 745 -3.17 18.86 22.31
CA LYS A 745 -4.50 19.43 22.52
C LYS A 745 -4.80 19.65 24.01
N ALA A 746 -4.48 18.68 24.84
CA ALA A 746 -4.66 18.75 26.29
C ALA A 746 -3.80 19.84 26.95
N VAL A 747 -2.54 19.94 26.54
CA VAL A 747 -1.61 20.97 27.01
C VAL A 747 -2.13 22.35 26.58
N ALA A 748 -2.49 22.55 25.31
CA ALA A 748 -3.11 23.79 24.84
C ALA A 748 -4.39 24.15 25.61
N TRP A 749 -5.22 23.15 25.93
CA TRP A 749 -6.40 23.35 26.78
C TRP A 749 -6.02 23.82 28.18
N ILE A 750 -5.05 23.18 28.84
CA ILE A 750 -4.54 23.59 30.16
C ILE A 750 -3.99 25.02 30.12
N HIS A 751 -3.24 25.39 29.07
CA HIS A 751 -2.73 26.75 28.91
C HIS A 751 -3.85 27.80 28.92
N ASN A 752 -4.97 27.50 28.27
CA ASN A 752 -6.10 28.42 28.16
C ASN A 752 -6.97 28.48 29.43
N HIS A 753 -7.02 27.40 30.24
CA HIS A 753 -7.96 27.29 31.37
C HIS A 753 -7.30 27.41 32.75
N ALA A 754 -6.06 26.93 32.92
CA ALA A 754 -5.36 26.95 34.21
C ALA A 754 -4.62 28.28 34.48
N GLY A 755 -4.46 29.14 33.48
CA GLY A 755 -3.90 30.50 33.63
C GLY A 755 -2.64 30.55 34.50
N SER A 756 -2.65 31.36 35.56
CA SER A 756 -1.53 31.58 36.48
C SER A 756 -1.27 30.43 37.47
N VAL A 757 -2.21 29.50 37.66
CA VAL A 757 -2.06 28.35 38.58
C VAL A 757 -1.47 27.11 37.91
N ARG A 758 -1.17 27.16 36.60
CA ARG A 758 -0.60 26.05 35.80
C ARG A 758 0.61 25.38 36.45
N HIS A 759 1.59 26.17 36.91
CA HIS A 759 2.81 25.64 37.52
C HIS A 759 2.51 24.90 38.84
N LEU A 760 1.59 25.42 39.65
CA LEU A 760 1.18 24.78 40.91
C LEU A 760 0.37 23.50 40.66
N LEU A 761 -0.49 23.51 39.63
CA LEU A 761 -1.27 22.37 39.18
C LEU A 761 -0.37 21.19 38.79
N VAL A 762 0.57 21.42 37.88
CA VAL A 762 1.48 20.37 37.39
C VAL A 762 2.37 19.86 38.52
N LYS A 763 2.92 20.75 39.36
CA LYS A 763 3.76 20.35 40.51
C LYS A 763 3.02 19.42 41.48
N ASN A 764 1.77 19.74 41.81
CA ASN A 764 0.97 18.89 42.69
C ASN A 764 0.60 17.57 42.03
N ALA A 765 0.34 17.56 40.71
CA ALA A 765 0.01 16.34 39.95
C ALA A 765 1.20 15.38 39.91
N ILE A 766 2.41 15.90 39.69
CA ILE A 766 3.66 15.13 39.75
C ILE A 766 3.86 14.54 41.14
N ALA A 767 3.68 15.34 42.20
CA ALA A 767 3.83 14.88 43.58
C ALA A 767 2.80 13.79 43.93
N PHE A 768 1.55 13.94 43.47
CA PHE A 768 0.49 12.97 43.71
C PHE A 768 0.74 11.62 43.04
N LEU A 769 1.10 11.63 41.74
CA LEU A 769 1.40 10.40 40.99
C LEU A 769 2.79 9.84 41.28
N LYS A 770 3.65 10.58 42.00
CA LYS A 770 5.09 10.31 42.11
C LYS A 770 5.74 10.12 40.74
N SER A 771 5.31 10.93 39.78
CA SER A 771 5.71 10.81 38.38
C SER A 771 7.15 11.28 38.17
N PRO A 772 7.98 10.56 37.39
CA PRO A 772 9.33 11.01 37.03
C PRO A 772 9.33 12.04 35.88
N VAL A 773 8.17 12.40 35.35
CA VAL A 773 8.02 13.25 34.15
C VAL A 773 8.42 14.70 34.46
N ASP A 774 9.23 15.26 33.58
CA ASP A 774 9.67 16.65 33.64
C ASP A 774 8.47 17.61 33.42
N PRO A 775 8.24 18.63 34.30
CA PRO A 775 7.24 19.66 34.08
C PRO A 775 7.31 20.37 32.71
N SER A 776 8.46 20.38 32.04
CA SER A 776 8.68 21.00 30.73
C SER A 776 7.75 20.45 29.62
N VAL A 777 7.18 19.26 29.78
CA VAL A 777 6.17 18.70 28.86
C VAL A 777 4.91 19.58 28.74
N PHE A 778 4.62 20.39 29.76
CA PHE A 778 3.53 21.37 29.74
C PHE A 778 3.97 22.75 29.24
N ALA A 779 5.11 22.84 28.55
CA ALA A 779 5.74 24.10 28.11
C ALA A 779 5.77 25.16 29.23
N LEU A 780 6.19 24.71 30.42
CA LEU A 780 6.14 25.46 31.68
C LEU A 780 7.33 26.40 31.90
#